data_AF-A0AAD5ENA5-F1
#
_entry.id   AF-A0AAD5ENA5-F1
#
_cell.length_a   1.000
_cell.length_b   1.000
_cell.length_c   1.000
_cell.angle_alpha   90.00
_cell.angle_beta   90.00
_cell.angle_gamma   90.00
#
_symmetry.space_group_name_H-M   'P 1'
#
loop_
_entity.id
_entity.type
_entity.pdbx_description
1 polymer ?
#
loop_
_entity_poly.entity_id
_entity_poly.type
_entity_poly.pdbx_seq_one_letter_code
_entity_poly.pdbx_strand_id
1 'polypeptide(L)'
;MGSTTAPTEKDESWRDIALDLPKKEGPDSMVLATDGASVSNGETEEDDPYKPLSGVPMYDGRRLVTVRAILTGGLLGSLIACSNLYLGLKTGFGADASLFSAIFGYGICKLLEKSKIPFLSGHFGPHENNIVQATALGCIGVGFMFMSGVPAMYQLKLLGPGPQSDYGRMLCLTLVAGFWGLGFAVRLRRMFILRLARQLSLYFPLGQASAITIRALHSTTEGSMGAREKIKVISYSFSASVVWSVATSYAPGILYQWNPFWWIYKWGGHGILSAVNWGWLSWQWSPSMIGVGMLIDLNASLSYLLGTVLAWGVIGPILVGKGEAIGIPYDPTNPKLITYNAFVPEQLKTNPSPRYWVLWPAVLMMLAVSIATILLEAKNFGKLGKYGLQRLDFNVAKHTGRRLIFKGDSDPGALALGEFEIRDPVPREYQVRWWEWSTVTVVAFVFAMITLKYTFGVPPALILLNVFLGFIWSFVVIQVFGASGTNPISAVAKGSQFITGGVLRNQVEKQGFEHAARSTLVGTVLSSAAANQAGELCQDFRTGFLLGTPARAQWHAQLLGTLIAVFLSPGLFVLFTKAFPCITDASATTCQFALPSVTAWRVVTEAILAEEFPISQSSWIFSVVFSIVGMALAILKRYLAQRSHLKKWEAFVPNMSLVGLAMTIPGSTTTVTVAIGSVIAWIWNKRWPKSHARFMYAVASGGIAGEGVGYVVLSVLQIAGVGGSQLGTMIGCPGVFVAKKDNRRQSTNMAQKFTPIFTTEGVKPLPQFSQAVVYNGLVYVSGNVGFKPGDKAELVEGTTKDRARQILSNIRAVLRAAGSSLDNVIKMNIYLTDMANFGILNEAYDEFFTQDIKPARTCVAVHQLPFGTDVEIECTAFVTA
;
A
#
# COMPACT_ATOMS: atom_id res chain seq x y z
N MET A 1 -15.13 47.20 -36.53
CA MET A 1 -16.51 47.66 -36.30
C MET A 1 -17.43 46.46 -36.38
N GLY A 2 -18.14 46.16 -35.29
CA GLY A 2 -18.94 44.95 -35.11
C GLY A 2 -19.13 44.75 -33.61
N SER A 3 -20.16 45.37 -33.07
CA SER A 3 -20.48 45.48 -31.64
C SER A 3 -20.85 44.13 -31.02
N THR A 4 -20.12 43.71 -30.01
CA THR A 4 -20.52 42.65 -29.08
C THR A 4 -21.53 43.21 -28.08
N THR A 5 -22.77 42.74 -28.17
CA THR A 5 -23.82 42.91 -27.18
C THR A 5 -23.49 42.09 -25.92
N ALA A 6 -23.58 42.73 -24.76
CA ALA A 6 -23.48 42.08 -23.45
C ALA A 6 -24.66 41.11 -23.24
N PRO A 7 -24.48 39.96 -22.55
CA PRO A 7 -25.62 39.15 -22.14
C PRO A 7 -26.34 39.80 -20.95
N THR A 8 -27.65 39.96 -21.12
CA THR A 8 -28.63 40.48 -20.17
C THR A 8 -28.87 39.51 -19.01
N GLU A 9 -28.68 39.98 -17.77
CA GLU A 9 -29.45 39.81 -16.51
C GLU A 9 -30.35 38.57 -16.23
N LYS A 10 -30.19 37.44 -16.92
CA LYS A 10 -30.93 36.17 -16.68
C LYS A 10 -30.09 35.00 -16.17
N ASP A 11 -28.78 35.20 -15.95
CA ASP A 11 -27.83 34.12 -15.63
C ASP A 11 -27.61 33.86 -14.12
N GLU A 12 -28.32 34.54 -13.22
CA GLU A 12 -28.21 34.32 -11.76
C GLU A 12 -28.98 33.09 -11.24
N SER A 13 -29.76 32.41 -12.09
CA SER A 13 -30.69 31.33 -11.73
C SER A 13 -30.06 30.03 -11.19
N TRP A 14 -28.73 29.86 -11.21
CA TRP A 14 -28.11 28.58 -10.80
C TRP A 14 -27.80 28.49 -9.30
N ARG A 15 -27.69 29.62 -8.59
CA ARG A 15 -27.47 29.64 -7.13
C ARG A 15 -28.74 29.30 -6.34
N ASP A 16 -29.90 29.62 -6.90
CA ASP A 16 -31.20 29.48 -6.23
C ASP A 16 -31.92 28.15 -6.50
N ILE A 17 -31.26 27.17 -7.11
CA ILE A 17 -31.81 25.80 -7.17
C ILE A 17 -31.59 25.16 -5.80
N ALA A 18 -32.44 25.53 -4.84
CA ALA A 18 -32.67 24.74 -3.66
C ALA A 18 -32.98 23.31 -4.15
N LEU A 19 -32.18 22.35 -3.70
CA LEU A 19 -32.58 20.95 -3.73
C LEU A 19 -33.90 20.87 -2.97
N ASP A 20 -35.02 20.75 -3.67
CA ASP A 20 -36.31 20.33 -3.10
C ASP A 20 -36.16 18.87 -2.65
N LEU A 21 -35.40 18.70 -1.58
CA LEU A 21 -35.50 17.61 -0.65
C LEU A 21 -36.55 18.02 0.38
N PRO A 22 -37.44 17.13 0.83
CA PRO A 22 -38.55 17.48 1.70
C PRO A 22 -38.05 18.31 2.89
N LYS A 23 -38.50 19.57 2.94
CA LYS A 23 -38.34 20.41 4.13
C LYS A 23 -38.96 19.63 5.30
N LYS A 24 -38.17 19.44 6.35
CA LYS A 24 -38.70 19.00 7.64
C LYS A 24 -39.61 20.11 8.17
N GLU A 25 -40.90 19.94 8.06
CA GLU A 25 -41.85 20.61 8.94
C GLU A 25 -41.83 19.87 10.29
N GLY A 26 -41.51 20.62 11.34
CA GLY A 26 -41.49 20.20 12.74
C GLY A 26 -41.26 21.44 13.60
N PRO A 27 -41.95 21.56 14.75
CA PRO A 27 -42.67 22.77 15.14
C PRO A 27 -41.74 23.86 15.67
N ASP A 28 -42.17 25.10 15.44
CA ASP A 28 -41.64 26.33 15.99
C ASP A 28 -41.25 26.21 17.46
N SER A 29 -40.02 26.62 17.79
CA SER A 29 -39.74 27.24 19.08
C SER A 29 -38.55 28.20 18.97
N MET A 30 -38.92 29.48 18.97
CA MET A 30 -38.19 30.64 19.50
C MET A 30 -36.83 30.98 18.86
N VAL A 31 -36.88 31.71 17.75
CA VAL A 31 -35.99 32.86 17.54
C VAL A 31 -36.87 34.07 17.25
N LEU A 32 -36.77 35.07 18.13
CA LEU A 32 -37.51 36.33 18.07
C LEU A 32 -37.30 37.02 16.72
N ALA A 33 -38.41 37.40 16.10
CA ALA A 33 -38.43 38.29 14.96
C ALA A 33 -37.97 39.70 15.37
N THR A 34 -37.01 40.25 14.65
CA THR A 34 -36.85 41.70 14.50
C THR A 34 -36.62 42.00 13.03
N ASP A 35 -37.42 42.95 12.55
CA ASP A 35 -37.59 43.39 11.17
C ASP A 35 -36.33 44.01 10.53
N GLY A 36 -36.44 44.23 9.22
CA GLY A 36 -35.37 44.58 8.29
C GLY A 36 -34.48 45.76 8.68
N ALA A 37 -33.18 45.55 8.49
CA ALA A 37 -32.22 46.58 8.08
C ALA A 37 -31.00 45.89 7.48
N SER A 38 -30.54 46.38 6.33
CA SER A 38 -29.29 46.02 5.68
C SER A 38 -28.11 46.06 6.65
N VAL A 39 -27.39 44.95 6.83
CA VAL A 39 -26.08 44.94 7.49
C VAL A 39 -25.08 44.16 6.64
N SER A 40 -24.20 44.93 6.00
CA SER A 40 -22.89 44.49 5.53
C SER A 40 -22.07 43.91 6.67
N ASN A 41 -21.57 42.69 6.53
CA ASN A 41 -20.25 42.23 6.98
C ASN A 41 -20.10 40.74 6.67
N GLY A 42 -18.95 40.33 6.11
CA GLY A 42 -18.66 38.98 5.66
C GLY A 42 -18.75 37.92 6.75
N GLU A 43 -19.96 37.38 6.95
CA GLU A 43 -20.20 36.17 7.70
C GLU A 43 -19.79 34.97 6.84
N THR A 44 -18.84 34.19 7.36
CA THR A 44 -18.46 32.88 6.83
C THR A 44 -19.67 31.95 6.87
N GLU A 45 -20.36 31.78 5.74
CA GLU A 45 -21.21 30.61 5.51
C GLU A 45 -20.39 29.36 5.83
N GLU A 46 -20.89 28.49 6.71
CA GLU A 46 -20.31 27.16 6.90
C GLU A 46 -20.45 26.40 5.58
N ASP A 47 -19.33 26.18 4.88
CA ASP A 47 -19.30 25.42 3.62
C ASP A 47 -19.83 23.99 3.88
N ASP A 48 -21.05 23.68 3.40
CA ASP A 48 -21.60 22.32 3.42
C ASP A 48 -20.70 21.43 2.55
N PRO A 49 -20.07 20.37 3.11
CA PRO A 49 -19.19 19.50 2.35
C PRO A 49 -19.88 18.87 1.13
N TYR A 50 -21.21 18.76 1.11
CA TYR A 50 -21.95 18.13 0.01
C TYR A 50 -22.42 19.09 -1.08
N LYS A 51 -22.12 20.39 -0.98
CA LYS A 51 -22.47 21.41 -1.99
C LYS A 51 -21.22 22.01 -2.65
N PRO A 52 -21.34 22.58 -3.87
CA PRO A 52 -20.26 23.38 -4.46
C PRO A 52 -19.84 24.53 -3.53
N LEU A 53 -18.55 24.86 -3.52
CA LEU A 53 -18.00 25.91 -2.66
C LEU A 53 -18.44 27.30 -3.14
N SER A 54 -18.79 28.18 -2.21
CA SER A 54 -19.07 29.58 -2.51
C SER A 54 -17.76 30.36 -2.79
N GLY A 55 -17.88 31.44 -3.58
CA GLY A 55 -16.76 32.33 -3.91
C GLY A 55 -15.74 31.80 -4.93
N VAL A 56 -16.02 30.68 -5.60
CA VAL A 56 -15.23 30.22 -6.76
C VAL A 56 -15.81 30.83 -8.04
N PRO A 57 -15.01 31.48 -8.91
CA PRO A 57 -15.51 32.01 -10.18
C PRO A 57 -16.09 30.89 -11.03
N MET A 58 -17.17 31.18 -11.76
CA MET A 58 -17.74 30.19 -12.69
C MET A 58 -16.77 29.89 -13.83
N TYR A 59 -16.87 28.67 -14.34
CA TYR A 59 -16.11 28.25 -15.49
C TYR A 59 -16.47 29.10 -16.73
N ASP A 60 -15.46 29.73 -17.31
CA ASP A 60 -15.55 30.73 -18.38
C ASP A 60 -15.65 30.13 -19.80
N GLY A 61 -15.82 28.80 -19.92
CA GLY A 61 -15.90 28.11 -21.21
C GLY A 61 -14.56 27.88 -21.90
N ARG A 62 -13.43 28.32 -21.33
CA ARG A 62 -12.10 28.20 -21.96
C ARG A 62 -11.53 26.79 -21.88
N ARG A 63 -10.71 26.40 -22.86
CA ARG A 63 -10.03 25.09 -22.86
C ARG A 63 -9.09 24.94 -21.65
N LEU A 64 -9.49 24.14 -20.66
CA LEU A 64 -8.72 23.90 -19.44
C LEU A 64 -7.56 22.90 -19.60
N VAL A 65 -7.67 21.97 -20.55
CA VAL A 65 -6.59 21.01 -20.86
C VAL A 65 -5.54 21.71 -21.72
N THR A 66 -4.70 22.51 -21.06
CA THR A 66 -3.62 23.29 -21.67
C THR A 66 -2.29 22.52 -21.63
N VAL A 67 -1.36 22.85 -22.52
CA VAL A 67 -0.02 22.22 -22.55
C VAL A 67 0.71 22.44 -21.22
N ARG A 68 0.66 23.65 -20.67
CA ARG A 68 1.28 23.96 -19.37
C ARG A 68 0.68 23.15 -18.23
N ALA A 69 -0.63 22.92 -18.22
CA ALA A 69 -1.27 22.17 -17.14
C ALA A 69 -0.84 20.70 -17.18
N ILE A 70 -0.79 20.09 -18.37
CA ILE A 70 -0.32 18.72 -18.55
C ILE A 70 1.17 18.56 -18.22
N LEU A 71 2.03 19.48 -18.68
CA LEU A 71 3.47 19.42 -18.38
C LEU A 71 3.74 19.62 -16.88
N THR A 72 3.09 20.59 -16.26
CA THR A 72 3.26 20.87 -14.83
C THR A 72 2.73 19.71 -14.00
N GLY A 73 1.52 19.22 -14.30
CA GLY A 73 0.93 18.07 -13.62
C GLY A 73 1.74 16.79 -13.83
N GLY A 74 2.24 16.57 -15.03
CA GLY A 74 3.11 15.43 -15.36
C GLY A 74 4.42 15.46 -14.57
N LEU A 75 5.08 16.62 -14.49
CA LEU A 75 6.32 16.78 -13.71
C LEU A 75 6.08 16.55 -12.21
N LEU A 76 5.05 17.18 -11.65
CA LEU A 76 4.71 17.07 -10.22
C LEU A 76 4.25 15.64 -9.87
N GLY A 77 3.42 15.03 -10.72
CA GLY A 77 3.00 13.65 -10.58
C GLY A 77 4.16 12.66 -10.67
N SER A 78 5.12 12.90 -11.56
CA SER A 78 6.31 12.04 -11.70
C SER A 78 7.18 12.04 -10.45
N LEU A 79 7.35 13.21 -9.83
CA LEU A 79 8.13 13.39 -8.61
C LEU A 79 7.48 12.67 -7.41
N ILE A 80 6.16 12.72 -7.30
CA ILE A 80 5.44 11.94 -6.27
C ILE A 80 5.46 10.46 -6.59
N ALA A 81 5.31 10.04 -7.84
CA ALA A 81 5.37 8.62 -8.21
C ALA A 81 6.67 7.96 -7.73
N CYS A 82 7.80 8.66 -7.86
CA CYS A 82 9.10 8.22 -7.33
C CYS A 82 9.07 8.06 -5.79
N SER A 83 8.51 9.05 -5.08
CA SER A 83 8.38 9.01 -3.62
C SER A 83 7.44 7.91 -3.14
N ASN A 84 6.34 7.70 -3.85
CA ASN A 84 5.38 6.65 -3.57
C ASN A 84 5.98 5.26 -3.77
N LEU A 85 6.84 5.08 -4.76
CA LEU A 85 7.56 3.82 -4.92
C LEU A 85 8.43 3.52 -3.69
N TYR A 86 9.25 4.49 -3.24
CA TYR A 86 10.09 4.33 -2.04
C TYR A 86 9.25 4.07 -0.78
N LEU A 87 8.24 4.92 -0.52
CA LEU A 87 7.41 4.85 0.68
C LEU A 87 6.52 3.61 0.69
N GLY A 88 5.98 3.22 -0.45
CA GLY A 88 5.16 2.03 -0.61
C GLY A 88 5.93 0.76 -0.34
N LEU A 89 7.16 0.67 -0.85
CA LEU A 89 8.04 -0.47 -0.55
C LEU A 89 8.42 -0.50 0.93
N LYS A 90 8.56 0.66 1.59
CA LYS A 90 8.93 0.75 3.00
C LYS A 90 7.78 0.48 3.97
N THR A 91 6.62 1.06 3.71
CA THR A 91 5.48 1.13 4.65
C THR A 91 4.24 0.39 4.17
N GLY A 92 4.14 0.08 2.88
CA GLY A 92 2.95 -0.49 2.25
C GLY A 92 1.94 0.54 1.74
N PHE A 93 2.14 1.83 2.02
CA PHE A 93 1.24 2.93 1.64
C PHE A 93 1.89 3.93 0.69
N GLY A 94 1.07 4.53 -0.18
CA GLY A 94 1.47 5.69 -1.00
C GLY A 94 0.90 6.99 -0.42
N ALA A 95 1.58 8.10 -0.70
CA ALA A 95 1.06 9.44 -0.45
C ALA A 95 0.15 9.90 -1.59
N ASP A 96 -0.90 10.63 -1.26
CA ASP A 96 -1.74 11.29 -2.25
C ASP A 96 -1.05 12.53 -2.85
N ALA A 97 -1.37 12.84 -4.10
CA ALA A 97 -0.78 13.97 -4.82
C ALA A 97 -1.67 15.19 -4.97
N SER A 98 -2.94 15.12 -4.58
CA SER A 98 -3.90 16.18 -4.88
C SER A 98 -3.45 17.54 -4.31
N LEU A 99 -3.14 17.58 -3.02
CA LEU A 99 -2.71 18.79 -2.33
C LEU A 99 -1.36 19.31 -2.80
N PHE A 100 -0.38 18.42 -2.99
CA PHE A 100 0.94 18.81 -3.49
C PHE A 100 0.84 19.43 -4.88
N SER A 101 0.13 18.75 -5.79
CA SER A 101 -0.02 19.23 -7.17
C SER A 101 -0.84 20.51 -7.26
N ALA A 102 -1.84 20.71 -6.41
CA ALA A 102 -2.60 21.96 -6.33
C ALA A 102 -1.76 23.17 -5.86
N ILE A 103 -0.87 22.98 -4.87
CA ILE A 103 -0.04 24.06 -4.30
C ILE A 103 1.12 24.41 -5.24
N PHE A 104 1.90 23.40 -5.66
CA PHE A 104 3.05 23.63 -6.54
C PHE A 104 2.62 23.93 -7.97
N GLY A 105 1.51 23.35 -8.42
CA GLY A 105 0.87 23.67 -9.69
C GLY A 105 0.52 25.15 -9.78
N TYR A 106 -0.07 25.70 -8.72
CA TYR A 106 -0.31 27.15 -8.63
C TYR A 106 0.98 27.95 -8.79
N GLY A 107 2.02 27.65 -8.00
CA GLY A 107 3.29 28.39 -8.06
C GLY A 107 3.93 28.36 -9.44
N ILE A 108 4.03 27.18 -10.06
CA ILE A 108 4.64 27.00 -11.38
C ILE A 108 3.80 27.66 -12.47
N CYS A 109 2.49 27.38 -12.54
CA CYS A 109 1.64 27.95 -13.58
C CYS A 109 1.48 29.47 -13.45
N LYS A 110 1.51 30.02 -12.22
CA LYS A 110 1.49 31.47 -12.00
C LYS A 110 2.77 32.16 -12.49
N LEU A 111 3.92 31.49 -12.41
CA LEU A 111 5.15 31.96 -13.04
C LEU A 111 5.07 31.88 -14.57
N LEU A 112 4.51 30.80 -15.10
CA LEU A 112 4.34 30.59 -16.54
C LEU A 112 3.33 31.54 -17.19
N GLU A 113 2.39 32.10 -16.43
CA GLU A 113 1.45 33.13 -16.90
C GLU A 113 2.18 34.33 -17.52
N LYS A 114 3.39 34.67 -17.04
CA LYS A 114 4.25 35.75 -17.54
C LYS A 114 5.23 35.33 -18.64
N SER A 115 5.20 34.07 -19.08
CA SER A 115 6.11 33.55 -20.11
C SER A 115 5.84 34.21 -21.47
N LYS A 116 6.90 34.36 -22.28
CA LYS A 116 6.79 34.84 -23.68
C LYS A 116 6.38 33.72 -24.66
N ILE A 117 6.29 32.48 -24.19
CA ILE A 117 5.99 31.32 -25.02
C ILE A 117 4.45 31.19 -25.18
N PRO A 118 3.90 31.26 -26.40
CA PRO A 118 2.44 31.39 -26.63
C PRO A 118 1.58 30.27 -26.02
N PHE A 119 2.10 29.05 -25.95
CA PHE A 119 1.40 27.89 -25.41
C PHE A 119 1.53 27.72 -23.88
N LEU A 120 2.37 28.53 -23.24
CA LEU A 120 2.56 28.55 -21.78
C LEU A 120 1.99 29.83 -21.13
N SER A 121 1.88 30.92 -21.90
CA SER A 121 1.28 32.19 -21.49
C SER A 121 -0.25 32.14 -21.44
N GLY A 122 -0.86 32.90 -20.54
CA GLY A 122 -2.32 33.05 -20.46
C GLY A 122 -2.86 33.06 -19.03
N HIS A 123 -4.10 33.53 -18.84
CA HIS A 123 -4.72 33.62 -17.52
C HIS A 123 -4.82 32.25 -16.83
N PHE A 124 -4.36 32.16 -15.58
CA PHE A 124 -4.39 30.92 -14.79
C PHE A 124 -5.45 30.99 -13.68
N GLY A 125 -6.50 30.18 -13.82
CA GLY A 125 -7.65 30.13 -12.92
C GLY A 125 -7.73 28.85 -12.06
N PRO A 126 -8.66 28.81 -11.09
CA PRO A 126 -8.81 27.66 -10.17
C PRO A 126 -9.17 26.35 -10.89
N HIS A 127 -9.94 26.42 -11.97
CA HIS A 127 -10.29 25.23 -12.75
C HIS A 127 -9.09 24.63 -13.48
N GLU A 128 -8.18 25.47 -14.00
CA GLU A 128 -6.95 24.99 -14.65
C GLU A 128 -5.99 24.40 -13.61
N ASN A 129 -5.95 24.95 -12.39
CA ASN A 129 -5.17 24.36 -11.29
C ASN A 129 -5.69 22.95 -10.92
N ASN A 130 -7.01 22.75 -10.92
CA ASN A 130 -7.59 21.42 -10.77
C ASN A 130 -7.14 20.46 -11.90
N ILE A 131 -7.00 20.93 -13.14
CA ILE A 131 -6.47 20.11 -14.25
C ILE A 131 -5.01 19.72 -14.04
N VAL A 132 -4.17 20.61 -13.49
CA VAL A 132 -2.79 20.27 -13.09
C VAL A 132 -2.79 19.10 -12.10
N GLN A 133 -3.65 19.19 -11.08
CA GLN A 133 -3.85 18.10 -10.12
C GLN A 133 -4.32 16.81 -10.80
N ALA A 134 -5.34 16.89 -11.65
CA ALA A 134 -5.90 15.73 -12.33
C ALA A 134 -4.82 14.99 -13.12
N THR A 135 -3.95 15.70 -13.85
CA THR A 135 -2.83 15.07 -14.54
C THR A 135 -1.82 14.43 -13.58
N ALA A 136 -1.52 15.07 -12.46
CA ALA A 136 -0.61 14.51 -11.46
C ALA A 136 -1.16 13.21 -10.84
N LEU A 137 -2.46 13.15 -10.51
CA LEU A 137 -3.13 11.94 -10.02
C LEU A 137 -3.10 10.81 -11.05
N GLY A 138 -3.29 11.14 -12.34
CA GLY A 138 -3.15 10.19 -13.45
C GLY A 138 -1.75 9.53 -13.50
N CYS A 139 -0.69 10.28 -13.16
CA CYS A 139 0.69 9.79 -13.17
C CYS A 139 0.97 8.73 -12.09
N ILE A 140 0.16 8.69 -11.02
CA ILE A 140 0.41 7.87 -9.82
C ILE A 140 -0.46 6.63 -9.80
N GLY A 141 -1.68 6.69 -10.34
CA GLY A 141 -2.67 5.62 -10.23
C GLY A 141 -2.18 4.24 -10.67
N VAL A 142 -1.31 4.14 -11.69
CA VAL A 142 -0.77 2.86 -12.18
C VAL A 142 0.43 2.37 -11.37
N GLY A 143 1.17 3.27 -10.71
CA GLY A 143 2.43 2.99 -10.04
C GLY A 143 2.33 2.01 -8.86
N PHE A 144 1.15 1.91 -8.22
CA PHE A 144 0.92 1.06 -7.05
C PHE A 144 1.21 -0.43 -7.27
N MET A 145 1.12 -0.91 -8.51
CA MET A 145 1.45 -2.30 -8.85
C MET A 145 2.94 -2.62 -8.60
N PHE A 146 3.83 -1.62 -8.69
CA PHE A 146 5.27 -1.74 -8.45
C PHE A 146 5.66 -1.65 -6.97
N MET A 147 4.72 -1.33 -6.08
CA MET A 147 4.89 -1.37 -4.62
C MET A 147 4.37 -2.69 -4.01
N SER A 148 3.76 -3.57 -4.82
CA SER A 148 3.02 -4.74 -4.34
C SER A 148 3.15 -5.97 -5.26
N GLY A 149 2.27 -6.11 -6.25
CA GLY A 149 2.16 -7.32 -7.07
C GLY A 149 3.34 -7.60 -7.99
N VAL A 150 3.93 -6.58 -8.62
CA VAL A 150 5.08 -6.77 -9.54
C VAL A 150 6.34 -7.26 -8.82
N PRO A 151 6.79 -6.63 -7.73
CA PRO A 151 7.90 -7.18 -6.93
C PRO A 151 7.61 -8.59 -6.41
N ALA A 152 6.36 -8.89 -6.03
CA ALA A 152 5.99 -10.23 -5.57
C ALA A 152 6.12 -11.30 -6.67
N MET A 153 5.83 -10.94 -7.93
CA MET A 153 6.07 -11.83 -9.07
C MET A 153 7.56 -12.11 -9.29
N TYR A 154 8.44 -11.14 -9.04
CA TYR A 154 9.89 -11.36 -9.08
C TYR A 154 10.40 -12.21 -7.91
N GLN A 155 9.91 -11.96 -6.68
CA GLN A 155 10.27 -12.77 -5.51
C GLN A 155 9.87 -14.25 -5.66
N LEU A 156 8.78 -14.50 -6.41
CA LEU A 156 8.32 -15.85 -6.76
C LEU A 156 8.95 -16.41 -8.04
N LYS A 157 9.89 -15.71 -8.66
CA LYS A 157 10.58 -16.12 -9.91
C LYS A 157 9.61 -16.41 -11.08
N LEU A 158 8.51 -15.66 -11.16
CA LEU A 158 7.45 -15.86 -12.18
C LEU A 158 7.67 -15.08 -13.48
N LEU A 159 8.61 -14.14 -13.45
CA LEU A 159 9.01 -13.31 -14.59
C LEU A 159 10.44 -13.68 -15.01
N GLY A 160 11.04 -12.90 -15.92
CA GLY A 160 12.42 -13.10 -16.35
C GLY A 160 13.45 -12.83 -15.23
N PRO A 161 14.75 -13.00 -15.55
CA PRO A 161 15.84 -12.95 -14.58
C PRO A 161 16.00 -11.57 -13.90
N GLY A 162 15.47 -10.51 -14.51
CA GLY A 162 15.39 -9.22 -13.84
C GLY A 162 14.44 -8.22 -14.51
N PRO A 163 14.11 -7.12 -13.80
CA PRO A 163 13.23 -6.06 -14.30
C PRO A 163 13.70 -5.43 -15.61
N GLN A 164 15.02 -5.34 -15.85
CA GLN A 164 15.57 -4.76 -17.09
C GLN A 164 15.22 -5.60 -18.32
N SER A 165 15.31 -6.93 -18.24
CA SER A 165 15.00 -7.83 -19.36
C SER A 165 13.50 -7.89 -19.67
N ASP A 166 12.65 -7.67 -18.67
CA ASP A 166 11.18 -7.71 -18.82
C ASP A 166 10.56 -6.32 -19.03
N TYR A 167 11.35 -5.29 -19.36
CA TYR A 167 10.84 -3.93 -19.48
C TYR A 167 9.62 -3.83 -20.41
N GLY A 168 9.66 -4.53 -21.56
CA GLY A 168 8.53 -4.61 -22.49
C GLY A 168 7.29 -5.28 -21.88
N ARG A 169 7.46 -6.33 -21.07
CA ARG A 169 6.33 -7.00 -20.37
C ARG A 169 5.71 -6.08 -19.33
N MET A 170 6.53 -5.37 -18.55
CA MET A 170 6.05 -4.41 -17.57
C MET A 170 5.34 -3.22 -18.23
N LEU A 171 5.88 -2.70 -19.33
CA LEU A 171 5.24 -1.65 -20.12
C LEU A 171 3.85 -2.09 -20.59
N CYS A 172 3.76 -3.28 -21.20
CA CYS A 172 2.49 -3.88 -21.60
C CYS A 172 1.51 -4.04 -20.43
N LEU A 173 1.98 -4.52 -19.27
CA LEU A 173 1.15 -4.67 -18.08
C LEU A 173 0.62 -3.33 -17.56
N THR A 174 1.46 -2.29 -17.53
CA THR A 174 1.04 -0.93 -17.13
C THR A 174 0.04 -0.32 -18.10
N LEU A 175 0.23 -0.53 -19.40
CA LEU A 175 -0.65 -0.01 -20.44
C LEU A 175 -2.06 -0.62 -20.31
N VAL A 176 -2.16 -1.93 -20.08
CA VAL A 176 -3.45 -2.59 -19.84
C VAL A 176 -4.09 -2.11 -18.53
N ALA A 177 -3.30 -2.07 -17.46
CA ALA A 177 -3.78 -1.79 -16.11
C ALA A 177 -4.27 -0.34 -15.93
N GLY A 178 -3.65 0.63 -16.62
CA GLY A 178 -3.91 2.05 -16.40
C GLY A 178 -5.23 2.57 -16.96
N PHE A 179 -5.70 2.05 -18.10
CA PHE A 179 -6.86 2.65 -18.79
C PHE A 179 -8.20 1.98 -18.47
N TRP A 180 -8.20 0.74 -17.97
CA TRP A 180 -9.43 0.00 -17.70
C TRP A 180 -10.33 0.71 -16.66
N GLY A 181 -9.75 1.21 -15.57
CA GLY A 181 -10.49 1.87 -14.48
C GLY A 181 -11.06 3.24 -14.83
N LEU A 182 -10.42 3.99 -15.74
CA LEU A 182 -10.84 5.34 -16.13
C LEU A 182 -12.21 5.35 -16.82
N GLY A 183 -12.54 4.27 -17.52
CA GLY A 183 -13.78 4.16 -18.30
C GLY A 183 -15.03 4.17 -17.42
N PHE A 184 -15.20 3.15 -16.59
CA PHE A 184 -16.42 2.98 -15.79
C PHE A 184 -16.52 3.97 -14.60
N ALA A 185 -15.39 4.54 -14.15
CA ALA A 185 -15.36 5.55 -13.08
C ALA A 185 -16.24 6.78 -13.39
N VAL A 186 -16.38 7.15 -14.67
CA VAL A 186 -17.28 8.21 -15.13
C VAL A 186 -18.72 7.95 -14.70
N ARG A 187 -19.18 6.69 -14.78
CA ARG A 187 -20.52 6.32 -14.34
C ARG A 187 -20.62 6.27 -12.82
N LEU A 188 -19.57 5.80 -12.15
CA LEU A 188 -19.50 5.75 -10.69
C LEU A 188 -19.51 7.14 -10.04
N ARG A 189 -19.01 8.19 -10.72
CA ARG A 189 -19.13 9.60 -10.26
C ARG A 189 -20.56 9.97 -9.89
N ARG A 190 -21.52 9.74 -10.80
CA ARG A 190 -22.93 10.08 -10.54
C ARG A 190 -23.49 9.30 -9.36
N MET A 191 -22.97 8.10 -9.12
CA MET A 191 -23.40 7.26 -8.03
C MET A 191 -22.81 7.71 -6.68
N PHE A 192 -21.50 7.79 -6.57
CA PHE A 192 -20.83 8.03 -5.29
C PHE A 192 -20.75 9.50 -4.89
N ILE A 193 -20.61 10.42 -5.84
CA ILE A 193 -20.43 11.85 -5.51
C ILE A 193 -21.78 12.56 -5.42
N LEU A 194 -22.69 12.29 -6.36
CA LEU A 194 -23.97 13.02 -6.42
C LEU A 194 -25.07 12.35 -5.58
N ARG A 195 -25.16 11.01 -5.59
CA ARG A 195 -26.29 10.28 -4.97
C ARG A 195 -25.98 9.76 -3.57
N LEU A 196 -24.88 9.00 -3.45
CA LEU A 196 -24.57 8.24 -2.25
C LEU A 196 -23.66 8.99 -1.28
N ALA A 197 -23.08 10.14 -1.66
CA ALA A 197 -22.09 10.84 -0.84
C ALA A 197 -22.60 11.11 0.59
N ARG A 198 -23.79 11.69 0.70
CA ARG A 198 -24.40 11.98 2.00
C ARG A 198 -24.92 10.74 2.72
N GLN A 199 -25.49 9.79 1.97
CA GLN A 199 -26.08 8.56 2.54
C GLN A 199 -25.01 7.62 3.14
N LEU A 200 -23.85 7.53 2.49
CA LEU A 200 -22.72 6.71 2.93
C LEU A 200 -21.70 7.50 3.74
N SER A 201 -21.96 8.78 4.04
CA SER A 201 -21.02 9.69 4.72
C SER A 201 -19.63 9.71 4.06
N LEU A 202 -19.60 9.82 2.72
CA LEU A 202 -18.38 9.90 1.92
C LEU A 202 -17.98 11.37 1.77
N TYR A 203 -16.99 11.78 2.54
CA TYR A 203 -16.48 13.16 2.51
C TYR A 203 -15.50 13.38 1.38
N PHE A 204 -14.72 12.34 1.03
CA PHE A 204 -13.57 12.41 0.13
C PHE A 204 -12.55 13.44 0.65
N PRO A 205 -11.95 13.22 1.83
CA PRO A 205 -11.24 14.23 2.61
C PRO A 205 -10.13 14.94 1.83
N LEU A 206 -9.35 14.19 1.04
CA LEU A 206 -8.23 14.71 0.24
C LEU A 206 -8.69 15.67 -0.85
N GLY A 207 -9.77 15.32 -1.56
CA GLY A 207 -10.34 16.10 -2.65
C GLY A 207 -11.07 17.33 -2.15
N GLN A 208 -11.69 17.25 -0.97
CA GLN A 208 -12.23 18.42 -0.29
C GLN A 208 -11.11 19.37 0.17
N ALA A 209 -10.06 18.84 0.80
CA ALA A 209 -8.91 19.63 1.21
C ALA A 209 -8.24 20.31 0.01
N SER A 210 -8.14 19.62 -1.12
CA SER A 210 -7.61 20.23 -2.35
C SER A 210 -8.51 21.32 -2.91
N ALA A 211 -9.82 21.11 -2.98
CA ALA A 211 -10.75 22.14 -3.47
C ALA A 211 -10.67 23.42 -2.62
N ILE A 212 -10.63 23.29 -1.30
CA ILE A 212 -10.48 24.41 -0.37
C ILE A 212 -9.13 25.11 -0.57
N THR A 213 -8.06 24.34 -0.79
CA THR A 213 -6.71 24.87 -1.02
C THR A 213 -6.64 25.64 -2.34
N ILE A 214 -7.18 25.11 -3.43
CA ILE A 214 -7.26 25.78 -4.73
C ILE A 214 -8.06 27.08 -4.60
N ARG A 215 -9.23 27.05 -3.95
CA ARG A 215 -10.02 28.27 -3.69
C ARG A 215 -9.20 29.30 -2.92
N ALA A 216 -8.52 28.89 -1.86
CA ALA A 216 -7.70 29.80 -1.04
C ALA A 216 -6.58 30.45 -1.87
N LEU A 217 -5.87 29.69 -2.71
CA LEU A 217 -4.77 30.18 -3.55
C LEU A 217 -5.22 31.19 -4.62
N HIS A 218 -6.44 31.07 -5.14
CA HIS A 218 -6.96 31.96 -6.19
C HIS A 218 -7.78 33.15 -5.66
N SER A 219 -8.29 33.08 -4.43
CA SER A 219 -9.03 34.18 -3.77
C SER A 219 -8.21 35.44 -3.48
N THR A 220 -6.89 35.39 -3.63
CA THR A 220 -5.97 36.52 -3.40
C THR A 220 -6.07 37.64 -4.42
N THR A 221 -6.78 37.43 -5.52
CA THR A 221 -6.94 38.44 -6.58
C THR A 221 -8.00 39.48 -6.20
N GLU A 222 -8.87 39.19 -5.22
CA GLU A 222 -9.88 40.12 -4.69
C GLU A 222 -9.74 40.27 -3.16
N GLY A 223 -8.98 41.28 -2.73
CA GLY A 223 -9.19 42.12 -1.53
C GLY A 223 -9.48 41.55 -0.12
N SER A 224 -9.71 40.26 0.11
CA SER A 224 -10.15 39.77 1.42
C SER A 224 -8.97 39.45 2.34
N MET A 225 -8.87 40.16 3.47
CA MET A 225 -7.82 39.95 4.49
C MET A 225 -7.74 38.48 4.95
N GLY A 226 -8.87 37.76 4.99
CA GLY A 226 -8.94 36.36 5.39
C GLY A 226 -8.27 35.36 4.44
N ALA A 227 -8.15 35.65 3.14
CA ALA A 227 -7.48 34.76 2.18
C ALA A 227 -5.96 34.70 2.41
N ARG A 228 -5.34 35.85 2.69
CA ARG A 228 -3.90 35.95 2.99
C ARG A 228 -3.51 35.21 4.27
N GLU A 229 -4.36 35.26 5.29
CA GLU A 229 -4.14 34.53 6.54
C GLU A 229 -4.16 33.02 6.33
N LYS A 230 -5.13 32.49 5.56
CA LYS A 230 -5.20 31.05 5.25
C LYS A 230 -3.94 30.56 4.53
N ILE A 231 -3.43 31.32 3.56
CA ILE A 231 -2.18 30.96 2.85
C ILE A 231 -0.97 30.97 3.78
N LYS A 232 -0.87 31.95 4.69
CA LYS A 232 0.22 31.97 5.69
C LYS A 232 0.19 30.71 6.55
N VAL A 233 -0.99 30.30 7.03
CA VAL A 233 -1.14 29.08 7.82
C VAL A 233 -0.78 27.83 7.02
N ILE A 234 -1.22 27.72 5.75
CA ILE A 234 -0.82 26.62 4.86
C ILE A 234 0.72 26.59 4.72
N SER A 235 1.35 27.73 4.48
CA SER A 235 2.80 27.83 4.32
C SER A 235 3.56 27.45 5.60
N TYR A 236 3.11 27.90 6.77
CA TYR A 236 3.75 27.55 8.04
C TYR A 236 3.61 26.06 8.34
N SER A 237 2.41 25.50 8.19
CA SER A 237 2.17 24.06 8.38
C SER A 237 2.99 23.23 7.39
N PHE A 238 3.04 23.65 6.12
CA PHE A 238 3.85 23.03 5.08
C PHE A 238 5.34 23.03 5.40
N SER A 239 5.93 24.20 5.68
CA SER A 239 7.36 24.32 5.97
C SER A 239 7.74 23.57 7.24
N ALA A 240 6.93 23.65 8.30
CA ALA A 240 7.14 22.88 9.52
C ALA A 240 7.11 21.38 9.25
N SER A 241 6.16 20.91 8.43
CA SER A 241 6.03 19.50 8.08
C SER A 241 7.22 18.99 7.24
N VAL A 242 7.71 19.76 6.25
CA VAL A 242 8.92 19.40 5.48
C VAL A 242 10.14 19.27 6.41
N VAL A 243 10.38 20.28 7.24
CA VAL A 243 11.51 20.28 8.18
C VAL A 243 11.40 19.12 9.15
N TRP A 244 10.20 18.86 9.67
CA TRP A 244 9.92 17.75 10.57
C TRP A 244 10.21 16.40 9.91
N SER A 245 9.71 16.13 8.71
CA SER A 245 9.95 14.88 7.99
C SER A 245 11.43 14.62 7.66
N VAL A 246 12.19 15.67 7.36
CA VAL A 246 13.64 15.53 7.14
C VAL A 246 14.35 15.31 8.48
N ALA A 247 14.07 16.11 9.50
CA ALA A 247 14.71 16.01 10.82
C ALA A 247 14.44 14.66 11.49
N THR A 248 13.19 14.18 11.43
CA THR A 248 12.77 12.89 11.97
C THR A 248 13.52 11.71 11.37
N SER A 249 13.96 11.80 10.11
CA SER A 249 14.76 10.74 9.50
C SER A 249 16.12 10.56 10.18
N TYR A 250 16.68 11.61 10.79
CA TYR A 250 17.97 11.57 11.48
C TYR A 250 17.86 11.14 12.95
N ALA A 251 16.67 11.18 13.56
CA ALA A 251 16.47 10.73 14.93
C ALA A 251 15.07 10.12 15.12
N PRO A 252 14.74 9.02 14.40
CA PRO A 252 13.39 8.49 14.38
C PRO A 252 12.87 8.09 15.77
N GLY A 253 13.68 7.49 16.64
CA GLY A 253 13.22 7.06 17.97
C GLY A 253 12.98 8.19 18.98
N ILE A 254 13.39 9.42 18.65
CA ILE A 254 13.20 10.60 19.51
C ILE A 254 12.16 11.55 18.91
N LEU A 255 12.16 11.74 17.60
CA LEU A 255 11.32 12.74 16.95
C LEU A 255 10.09 12.12 16.26
N TYR A 256 10.19 10.88 15.78
CA TYR A 256 9.16 10.29 14.92
C TYR A 256 8.33 9.23 15.62
N GLN A 257 8.98 8.16 16.06
CA GLN A 257 8.38 7.01 16.72
C GLN A 257 8.66 7.10 18.21
N TRP A 258 7.68 7.61 18.95
CA TRP A 258 7.74 7.58 20.40
C TRP A 258 7.29 6.22 20.88
N ASN A 259 8.13 5.56 21.67
CA ASN A 259 7.77 4.32 22.34
C ASN A 259 8.12 4.46 23.84
N PRO A 260 7.23 5.07 24.64
CA PRO A 260 7.47 5.25 26.07
C PRO A 260 7.69 3.93 26.81
N PHE A 261 7.03 2.86 26.36
CA PHE A 261 7.20 1.52 26.92
C PHE A 261 8.59 0.94 26.67
N TRP A 262 9.19 1.22 25.52
CA TRP A 262 10.58 0.87 25.26
C TRP A 262 11.55 1.65 26.17
N TRP A 263 11.26 2.92 26.44
CA TRP A 263 12.07 3.72 27.36
C TRP A 263 11.98 3.17 28.79
N ILE A 264 10.79 2.81 29.25
CA ILE A 264 10.56 2.17 30.56
C ILE A 264 11.25 0.80 30.63
N TYR A 265 11.19 0.00 29.56
CA TYR A 265 11.92 -1.26 29.47
C TYR A 265 13.43 -1.06 29.62
N LYS A 266 13.99 -0.05 28.95
CA LYS A 266 15.42 0.32 29.07
C LYS A 266 15.80 0.83 30.46
N TRP A 267 14.85 1.43 31.20
CA TRP A 267 15.03 1.86 32.59
C TRP A 267 14.84 0.74 33.63
N GLY A 268 14.60 -0.50 33.21
CA GLY A 268 14.50 -1.68 34.09
C GLY A 268 13.09 -2.26 34.25
N GLY A 269 12.08 -1.72 33.57
CA GLY A 269 10.70 -2.21 33.60
C GLY A 269 10.46 -3.41 32.69
N HIS A 270 11.04 -4.57 32.97
CA HIS A 270 10.99 -5.73 32.05
C HIS A 270 9.60 -6.32 31.81
N GLY A 271 8.62 -6.08 32.69
CA GLY A 271 7.23 -6.52 32.52
C GLY A 271 6.48 -5.84 31.37
N ILE A 272 6.97 -4.69 30.88
CA ILE A 272 6.30 -3.91 29.83
C ILE A 272 6.66 -4.38 28.41
N LEU A 273 7.60 -5.33 28.29
CA LEU A 273 8.11 -5.82 27.01
C LEU A 273 7.01 -6.42 26.12
N SER A 274 5.98 -7.05 26.72
CA SER A 274 4.82 -7.54 25.97
C SER A 274 4.12 -6.41 25.21
N ALA A 275 3.90 -5.26 25.85
CA ALA A 275 3.28 -4.10 25.20
C ALA A 275 4.16 -3.52 24.09
N VAL A 276 5.49 -3.57 24.24
CA VAL A 276 6.46 -3.19 23.20
C VAL A 276 6.37 -4.15 21.99
N ASN A 277 6.32 -5.46 22.22
CA ASN A 277 6.26 -6.48 21.17
C ASN A 277 4.99 -6.35 20.31
N TRP A 278 3.87 -5.97 20.93
CA TRP A 278 2.61 -5.68 20.22
C TRP A 278 2.53 -4.27 19.63
N GLY A 279 3.53 -3.41 19.89
CA GLY A 279 3.57 -2.04 19.41
C GLY A 279 2.57 -1.11 20.09
N TRP A 280 2.04 -1.46 21.26
CA TRP A 280 1.10 -0.60 22.00
C TRP A 280 1.79 0.64 22.55
N LEU A 281 1.06 1.77 22.51
CA LEU A 281 1.58 3.11 22.87
C LEU A 281 2.80 3.56 22.06
N SER A 282 3.03 2.95 20.89
CA SER A 282 3.94 3.49 19.89
C SER A 282 3.22 4.59 19.10
N TRP A 283 3.67 5.84 19.23
CA TRP A 283 3.11 6.97 18.49
C TRP A 283 4.01 7.35 17.34
N GLN A 284 3.41 7.69 16.21
CA GLN A 284 4.12 8.18 15.04
C GLN A 284 3.72 9.63 14.80
N TRP A 285 4.64 10.56 15.02
CA TRP A 285 4.42 11.99 14.77
C TRP A 285 4.52 12.29 13.28
N SER A 286 3.52 11.84 12.52
CA SER A 286 3.39 12.06 11.08
C SER A 286 2.39 13.19 10.82
N PRO A 287 2.84 14.38 10.39
CA PRO A 287 1.96 15.52 10.08
C PRO A 287 0.87 15.19 9.04
N SER A 288 1.17 14.32 8.08
CA SER A 288 0.20 13.87 7.07
C SER A 288 -0.87 12.97 7.67
N MET A 289 -0.52 11.97 8.48
CA MET A 289 -1.52 11.10 9.11
C MET A 289 -2.37 11.84 10.13
N ILE A 290 -1.78 12.78 10.87
CA ILE A 290 -2.51 13.71 11.75
C ILE A 290 -3.45 14.58 10.91
N GLY A 291 -2.96 15.18 9.82
CA GLY A 291 -3.74 16.00 8.91
C GLY A 291 -4.91 15.22 8.28
N VAL A 292 -4.69 13.99 7.83
CA VAL A 292 -5.73 13.09 7.34
C VAL A 292 -6.77 12.83 8.44
N GLY A 293 -6.32 12.56 9.67
CA GLY A 293 -7.20 12.44 10.84
C GLY A 293 -8.06 13.67 11.11
N MET A 294 -7.51 14.88 10.93
CA MET A 294 -8.27 16.14 11.10
C MET A 294 -9.36 16.32 10.04
N LEU A 295 -9.21 15.71 8.85
CA LEU A 295 -10.14 15.85 7.73
C LEU A 295 -11.24 14.77 7.71
N ILE A 296 -11.11 13.72 8.51
CA ILE A 296 -12.04 12.59 8.55
C ILE A 296 -12.99 12.73 9.73
N ASP A 297 -14.21 12.21 9.56
CA ASP A 297 -15.18 12.09 10.64
C ASP A 297 -14.65 11.33 11.86
N LEU A 298 -15.02 11.82 13.04
CA LEU A 298 -14.64 11.19 14.31
C LEU A 298 -15.10 9.72 14.38
N ASN A 299 -16.31 9.39 13.91
CA ASN A 299 -16.79 8.00 13.88
C ASN A 299 -15.90 7.11 12.98
N ALA A 300 -15.50 7.60 11.80
CA ALA A 300 -14.66 6.86 10.88
C ALA A 300 -13.25 6.64 11.45
N SER A 301 -12.67 7.68 12.05
CA SER A 301 -11.36 7.62 12.71
C SER A 301 -11.33 6.69 13.93
N LEU A 302 -12.36 6.75 14.80
CA LEU A 302 -12.49 5.84 15.94
C LEU A 302 -12.78 4.39 15.51
N SER A 303 -13.48 4.19 14.39
CA SER A 303 -13.65 2.86 13.80
C SER A 303 -12.32 2.28 13.32
N TYR A 304 -11.43 3.14 12.81
CA TYR A 304 -10.06 2.78 12.45
C TYR A 304 -9.25 2.32 13.68
N LEU A 305 -9.31 3.10 14.75
CA LEU A 305 -8.67 2.75 16.02
C LEU A 305 -9.23 1.44 16.60
N LEU A 306 -10.57 1.24 16.54
CA LEU A 306 -11.23 0.03 16.99
C LEU A 306 -10.70 -1.21 16.26
N GLY A 307 -10.52 -1.16 14.94
CA GLY A 307 -9.95 -2.28 14.18
C GLY A 307 -8.55 -2.66 14.63
N THR A 308 -7.69 -1.66 14.87
CA THR A 308 -6.34 -1.91 15.41
C THR A 308 -6.37 -2.49 16.82
N VAL A 309 -7.24 -1.99 17.71
CA VAL A 309 -7.41 -2.53 19.07
C VAL A 309 -7.89 -3.98 19.01
N LEU A 310 -8.84 -4.29 18.15
CA LEU A 310 -9.32 -5.66 17.96
C LEU A 310 -8.21 -6.57 17.42
N ALA A 311 -7.52 -6.19 16.35
CA ALA A 311 -6.46 -7.01 15.75
C ALA A 311 -5.27 -7.24 16.68
N TRP A 312 -4.68 -6.16 17.20
CA TRP A 312 -3.37 -6.19 17.83
C TRP A 312 -3.42 -6.13 19.36
N GLY A 313 -4.58 -5.79 19.94
CA GLY A 313 -4.76 -5.62 21.38
C GLY A 313 -5.59 -6.72 22.02
N VAL A 314 -6.45 -7.38 21.23
CA VAL A 314 -7.33 -8.44 21.72
C VAL A 314 -7.03 -9.75 20.99
N ILE A 315 -7.29 -9.81 19.67
CA ILE A 315 -7.22 -11.05 18.89
C ILE A 315 -5.80 -11.61 18.87
N GLY A 316 -4.82 -10.81 18.45
CA GLY A 316 -3.42 -11.24 18.39
C GLY A 316 -2.90 -11.82 19.72
N PRO A 317 -2.98 -11.08 20.84
CA PRO A 317 -2.55 -11.58 22.15
C PRO A 317 -3.26 -12.87 22.58
N ILE A 318 -4.56 -13.01 22.32
CA ILE A 318 -5.32 -14.23 22.63
C ILE A 318 -4.80 -15.42 21.82
N LEU A 319 -4.53 -15.23 20.52
CA LEU A 319 -4.01 -16.29 19.64
C LEU A 319 -2.65 -16.78 20.10
N VAL A 320 -1.74 -15.86 20.44
CA VAL A 320 -0.41 -16.20 20.94
C VAL A 320 -0.50 -16.86 22.33
N GLY A 321 -1.36 -16.35 23.21
CA GLY A 321 -1.58 -16.94 24.54
C GLY A 321 -2.15 -18.35 24.52
N LYS A 322 -2.92 -18.71 23.48
CA LYS A 322 -3.42 -20.08 23.25
C LYS A 322 -2.43 -20.99 22.49
N GLY A 323 -1.33 -20.45 22.00
CA GLY A 323 -0.39 -21.18 21.14
C GLY A 323 -0.91 -21.41 19.70
N GLU A 324 -1.98 -20.74 19.27
CA GLU A 324 -2.49 -20.82 17.90
C GLU A 324 -1.70 -19.97 16.90
N ALA A 325 -0.87 -19.04 17.38
CA ALA A 325 -0.07 -18.16 16.54
C ALA A 325 1.31 -17.86 17.15
N ILE A 326 2.32 -17.66 16.30
CA ILE A 326 3.69 -17.39 16.72
C ILE A 326 4.23 -16.08 16.12
N GLY A 327 5.08 -15.40 16.88
CA GLY A 327 5.84 -14.25 16.40
C GLY A 327 7.28 -14.64 16.07
N ILE A 328 7.96 -13.80 15.31
CA ILE A 328 9.38 -13.99 14.99
C ILE A 328 10.23 -13.05 15.86
N PRO A 329 11.43 -13.46 16.30
CA PRO A 329 12.36 -12.56 16.98
C PRO A 329 12.68 -11.37 16.08
N TYR A 330 12.53 -10.15 16.61
CA TYR A 330 12.76 -8.90 15.87
C TYR A 330 14.24 -8.52 15.81
N ASP A 331 15.01 -8.85 16.85
CA ASP A 331 16.44 -8.52 16.97
C ASP A 331 17.22 -9.80 17.38
N PRO A 332 18.25 -10.22 16.61
CA PRO A 332 19.09 -11.35 16.96
C PRO A 332 19.79 -11.19 18.32
N THR A 333 20.05 -9.95 18.75
CA THR A 333 20.75 -9.66 20.01
C THR A 333 19.83 -9.67 21.23
N ASN A 334 18.50 -9.57 21.03
CA ASN A 334 17.51 -9.65 22.11
C ASN A 334 16.35 -10.55 21.70
N PRO A 335 16.46 -11.88 21.92
CA PRO A 335 15.46 -12.85 21.50
C PRO A 335 14.10 -12.68 22.20
N LYS A 336 14.03 -11.91 23.29
CA LYS A 336 12.77 -11.58 23.98
C LYS A 336 11.94 -10.52 23.24
N LEU A 337 12.56 -9.79 22.32
CA LEU A 337 11.89 -8.81 21.47
C LEU A 337 11.31 -9.55 20.25
N ILE A 338 9.99 -9.70 20.22
CA ILE A 338 9.27 -10.49 19.21
C ILE A 338 8.41 -9.55 18.39
N THR A 339 8.43 -9.70 17.07
CA THR A 339 7.48 -9.04 16.17
C THR A 339 6.37 -9.98 15.75
N TYR A 340 5.14 -9.52 15.96
CA TYR A 340 3.92 -10.19 15.52
C TYR A 340 3.37 -9.60 14.21
N ASN A 341 4.05 -8.57 13.68
CA ASN A 341 3.66 -7.83 12.48
C ASN A 341 4.28 -8.39 11.18
N ALA A 342 5.04 -9.47 11.26
CA ALA A 342 5.65 -10.14 10.11
C ALA A 342 4.93 -11.45 9.79
N PHE A 343 5.01 -11.89 8.54
CA PHE A 343 4.57 -13.23 8.16
C PHE A 343 5.64 -14.25 8.55
N VAL A 344 5.21 -15.41 9.03
CA VAL A 344 6.09 -16.56 9.28
C VAL A 344 6.08 -17.44 8.02
N PRO A 345 7.21 -17.57 7.30
CA PRO A 345 7.32 -18.49 6.18
C PRO A 345 7.09 -19.94 6.66
N GLU A 346 6.62 -20.81 5.76
CA GLU A 346 6.49 -22.27 5.96
C GLU A 346 5.38 -22.76 6.92
N GLN A 347 5.04 -22.02 7.99
CA GLN A 347 4.00 -22.41 8.97
C GLN A 347 2.71 -21.59 8.82
N LEU A 348 2.05 -21.70 7.66
CA LEU A 348 0.86 -20.87 7.37
C LEU A 348 -0.45 -21.39 7.98
N LYS A 349 -0.54 -22.67 8.32
CA LYS A 349 -1.78 -23.30 8.80
C LYS A 349 -1.71 -23.86 10.21
N THR A 350 -0.59 -24.49 10.59
CA THR A 350 -0.41 -25.10 11.91
C THR A 350 -0.23 -24.03 12.99
N ASN A 351 0.77 -23.16 12.83
CA ASN A 351 1.05 -22.05 13.73
C ASN A 351 1.25 -20.75 12.93
N PRO A 352 0.19 -20.16 12.35
CA PRO A 352 0.30 -18.93 11.57
C PRO A 352 0.82 -17.76 12.39
N SER A 353 1.45 -16.79 11.70
CA SER A 353 1.66 -15.47 12.30
C SER A 353 0.32 -14.79 12.65
N PRO A 354 0.23 -13.99 13.74
CA PRO A 354 -0.97 -13.20 14.04
C PRO A 354 -1.41 -12.34 12.86
N ARG A 355 -0.45 -11.76 12.12
CA ARG A 355 -0.71 -11.00 10.90
C ARG A 355 -1.43 -11.82 9.82
N TYR A 356 -1.02 -13.07 9.59
CA TYR A 356 -1.67 -13.95 8.62
C TYR A 356 -3.08 -14.34 9.08
N TRP A 357 -3.24 -14.70 10.36
CA TRP A 357 -4.53 -15.11 10.91
C TRP A 357 -5.56 -13.98 10.83
N VAL A 358 -5.16 -12.74 11.18
CA VAL A 358 -6.03 -11.55 11.19
C VAL A 358 -6.35 -11.03 9.79
N LEU A 359 -5.48 -11.30 8.80
CA LEU A 359 -5.67 -10.84 7.42
C LEU A 359 -7.01 -11.31 6.82
N TRP A 360 -7.37 -12.58 7.00
CA TRP A 360 -8.59 -13.17 6.43
C TRP A 360 -9.89 -12.56 6.99
N PRO A 361 -10.11 -12.48 8.31
CA PRO A 361 -11.32 -11.87 8.85
C PRO A 361 -11.38 -10.38 8.52
N ALA A 362 -10.24 -9.69 8.48
CA ALA A 362 -10.16 -8.28 8.11
C ALA A 362 -10.62 -8.03 6.66
N VAL A 363 -10.08 -8.80 5.70
CA VAL A 363 -10.44 -8.68 4.28
C VAL A 363 -11.90 -9.09 4.08
N LEU A 364 -12.33 -10.25 4.60
CA LEU A 364 -13.70 -10.73 4.38
C LEU A 364 -14.72 -9.76 4.98
N MET A 365 -14.47 -9.24 6.19
CA MET A 365 -15.30 -8.23 6.84
C MET A 365 -15.43 -6.98 5.95
N MET A 366 -14.30 -6.43 5.51
CA MET A 366 -14.28 -5.21 4.69
C MET A 366 -15.08 -5.40 3.40
N LEU A 367 -14.85 -6.51 2.69
CA LEU A 367 -15.56 -6.82 1.44
C LEU A 367 -17.06 -7.05 1.68
N ALA A 368 -17.42 -7.87 2.66
CA ALA A 368 -18.80 -8.23 2.96
C ALA A 368 -19.61 -7.01 3.40
N VAL A 369 -19.08 -6.18 4.29
CA VAL A 369 -19.77 -4.96 4.76
C VAL A 369 -19.90 -3.95 3.63
N SER A 370 -18.84 -3.71 2.86
CA SER A 370 -18.92 -2.79 1.72
C SER A 370 -19.95 -3.25 0.69
N ILE A 371 -19.93 -4.53 0.29
CA ILE A 371 -20.94 -5.08 -0.62
C ILE A 371 -22.34 -4.99 0.00
N ALA A 372 -22.52 -5.32 1.28
CA ALA A 372 -23.82 -5.23 1.96
C ALA A 372 -24.35 -3.79 1.99
N THR A 373 -23.51 -2.80 2.31
CA THR A 373 -23.92 -1.38 2.30
C THR A 373 -24.33 -0.90 0.91
N ILE A 374 -23.63 -1.35 -0.13
CA ILE A 374 -24.03 -1.09 -1.52
C ILE A 374 -25.36 -1.79 -1.81
N LEU A 375 -25.50 -3.08 -1.50
CA LEU A 375 -26.73 -3.85 -1.74
C LEU A 375 -27.94 -3.34 -0.98
N LEU A 376 -27.77 -2.75 0.20
CA LEU A 376 -28.83 -2.07 0.92
C LEU A 376 -29.40 -0.91 0.08
N GLU A 377 -28.55 -0.20 -0.66
CA GLU A 377 -28.97 0.81 -1.63
C GLU A 377 -29.41 0.19 -2.98
N ALA A 378 -29.46 -1.14 -3.12
CA ALA A 378 -29.88 -1.79 -4.37
C ALA A 378 -31.34 -1.67 -4.75
N LYS A 379 -32.25 -1.38 -3.80
CA LYS A 379 -33.62 -0.97 -4.18
C LYS A 379 -33.61 0.32 -5.01
N ASN A 380 -32.66 1.22 -4.72
CA ASN A 380 -32.42 2.42 -5.51
C ASN A 380 -31.70 2.11 -6.85
N PHE A 381 -30.94 1.00 -6.92
CA PHE A 381 -30.33 0.49 -8.16
C PHE A 381 -31.33 -0.21 -9.09
N GLY A 382 -32.22 -1.07 -8.57
CA GLY A 382 -33.22 -1.78 -9.36
C GLY A 382 -34.22 -0.84 -10.04
N LYS A 383 -34.66 0.20 -9.31
CA LYS A 383 -35.48 1.29 -9.88
C LYS A 383 -34.73 2.05 -10.99
N LEU A 384 -33.45 2.34 -10.79
CA LEU A 384 -32.60 3.03 -11.77
C LEU A 384 -32.29 2.16 -13.00
N GLY A 385 -32.05 0.87 -12.81
CA GLY A 385 -31.80 -0.11 -13.87
C GLY A 385 -33.05 -0.37 -14.70
N LYS A 386 -34.22 -0.51 -14.06
CA LYS A 386 -35.53 -0.62 -14.73
C LYS A 386 -35.84 0.65 -15.55
N TYR A 387 -35.58 1.83 -14.99
CA TYR A 387 -35.66 3.10 -15.72
C TYR A 387 -34.69 3.13 -16.92
N GLY A 388 -33.45 2.69 -16.73
CA GLY A 388 -32.46 2.59 -17.80
C GLY A 388 -32.91 1.67 -18.95
N LEU A 389 -33.46 0.49 -18.61
CA LEU A 389 -34.03 -0.44 -19.58
C LEU A 389 -35.25 0.14 -20.29
N GLN A 390 -36.17 0.78 -19.58
CA GLN A 390 -37.37 1.41 -20.16
C GLN A 390 -37.00 2.55 -21.12
N ARG A 391 -35.98 3.35 -20.78
CA ARG A 391 -35.46 4.40 -21.65
C ARG A 391 -34.74 3.87 -22.88
N LEU A 392 -34.02 2.75 -22.73
CA LEU A 392 -33.34 2.08 -23.83
C LEU A 392 -34.36 1.42 -24.77
N ASP A 393 -35.38 0.76 -24.22
CA ASP A 393 -36.54 0.23 -24.97
C ASP A 393 -37.29 1.34 -25.70
N PHE A 394 -37.52 2.49 -25.06
CA PHE A 394 -38.10 3.67 -25.73
C PHE A 394 -37.26 4.21 -26.87
N ASN A 395 -35.94 4.37 -26.66
CA ASN A 395 -35.04 4.85 -27.71
C ASN A 395 -34.89 3.85 -28.86
N VAL A 396 -34.83 2.56 -28.56
CA VAL A 396 -34.77 1.47 -29.56
C VAL A 396 -36.08 1.38 -30.32
N ALA A 397 -37.23 1.37 -29.64
CA ALA A 397 -38.56 1.39 -30.26
C ALA A 397 -38.74 2.61 -31.19
N LYS A 398 -38.25 3.79 -30.78
CA LYS A 398 -38.28 5.02 -31.59
C LYS A 398 -37.43 4.91 -32.88
N HIS A 399 -36.30 4.21 -32.84
CA HIS A 399 -35.42 4.06 -34.01
C HIS A 399 -35.75 2.83 -34.87
N THR A 400 -36.37 1.80 -34.31
CA THR A 400 -36.67 0.53 -35.01
C THR A 400 -38.15 0.37 -35.38
N GLY A 401 -39.02 1.28 -34.96
CA GLY A 401 -40.48 1.19 -35.20
C GLY A 401 -41.17 0.04 -34.46
N ARG A 402 -40.45 -0.67 -33.58
CA ARG A 402 -40.96 -1.80 -32.80
C ARG A 402 -41.86 -1.31 -31.66
N ARG A 403 -42.91 -2.07 -31.32
CA ARG A 403 -43.72 -1.80 -30.12
C ARG A 403 -42.87 -1.91 -28.85
N LEU A 404 -43.09 -0.98 -27.93
CA LEU A 404 -42.50 -0.97 -26.59
C LEU A 404 -42.78 -2.31 -25.88
N ILE A 405 -41.71 -2.92 -25.35
CA ILE A 405 -41.78 -4.17 -24.59
C ILE A 405 -42.26 -3.85 -23.17
N PHE A 406 -41.87 -2.70 -22.62
CA PHE A 406 -42.30 -2.24 -21.31
C PHE A 406 -43.47 -1.24 -21.42
N LYS A 407 -44.72 -1.73 -21.36
CA LYS A 407 -45.92 -0.89 -21.19
C LYS A 407 -45.97 -0.34 -19.75
N GLY A 408 -45.99 0.98 -19.59
CA GLY A 408 -46.24 1.66 -18.30
C GLY A 408 -47.45 2.60 -18.42
N ASP A 409 -48.31 2.61 -17.41
CA ASP A 409 -49.61 3.32 -17.37
C ASP A 409 -49.52 4.86 -17.21
N SER A 410 -48.35 5.45 -17.34
CA SER A 410 -48.20 6.91 -17.22
C SER A 410 -47.04 7.39 -18.07
N ASP A 411 -47.19 8.61 -18.57
CA ASP A 411 -46.25 9.29 -19.45
C ASP A 411 -44.81 9.11 -18.91
N PRO A 412 -43.94 8.34 -19.57
CA PRO A 412 -42.68 7.84 -19.00
C PRO A 412 -41.65 8.94 -18.69
N GLY A 413 -41.95 10.19 -19.08
CA GLY A 413 -41.15 11.38 -18.80
C GLY A 413 -41.57 12.17 -17.55
N ALA A 414 -42.85 12.34 -17.23
CA ALA A 414 -43.23 13.47 -16.36
C ALA A 414 -43.15 13.19 -14.85
N LEU A 415 -43.59 12.02 -14.37
CA LEU A 415 -43.73 11.76 -12.92
C LEU A 415 -42.44 11.22 -12.25
N ALA A 416 -41.58 10.55 -13.00
CA ALA A 416 -40.34 9.95 -12.49
C ALA A 416 -39.10 10.85 -12.63
N LEU A 417 -39.18 11.94 -13.40
CA LEU A 417 -38.08 12.90 -13.56
C LEU A 417 -37.82 13.69 -12.27
N GLY A 418 -38.86 14.01 -11.49
CA GLY A 418 -38.75 14.86 -10.30
C GLY A 418 -38.07 14.19 -9.09
N GLU A 419 -38.38 12.93 -8.79
CA GLU A 419 -37.86 12.25 -7.58
C GLU A 419 -36.50 11.55 -7.76
N PHE A 420 -36.08 11.23 -8.99
CA PHE A 420 -34.88 10.42 -9.25
C PHE A 420 -33.80 11.09 -10.09
N GLU A 421 -34.07 12.20 -10.78
CA GLU A 421 -33.05 12.94 -11.52
C GLU A 421 -32.34 13.90 -10.57
N ILE A 422 -31.31 13.42 -9.87
CA ILE A 422 -30.32 14.33 -9.28
C ILE A 422 -29.67 15.06 -10.45
N ARG A 423 -30.14 16.29 -10.69
CA ARG A 423 -29.63 17.14 -11.76
C ARG A 423 -28.19 17.47 -11.41
N ASP A 424 -27.26 16.89 -12.18
CA ASP A 424 -25.84 17.21 -12.06
C ASP A 424 -25.70 18.74 -12.22
N PRO A 425 -25.10 19.45 -11.25
CA PRO A 425 -24.96 20.90 -11.33
C PRO A 425 -24.09 21.32 -12.53
N VAL A 426 -23.32 20.39 -13.09
CA VAL A 426 -22.52 20.61 -14.28
C VAL A 426 -23.38 20.43 -15.55
N PRO A 427 -23.45 21.43 -16.45
CA PRO A 427 -24.13 21.32 -17.74
C PRO A 427 -23.73 20.08 -18.55
N ARG A 428 -24.67 19.52 -19.34
CA ARG A 428 -24.45 18.27 -20.11
C ARG A 428 -23.27 18.35 -21.08
N GLU A 429 -22.94 19.54 -21.58
CA GLU A 429 -21.81 19.80 -22.48
C GLU A 429 -20.43 19.58 -21.82
N TYR A 430 -20.35 19.76 -20.50
CA TYR A 430 -19.14 19.64 -19.68
C TYR A 430 -19.00 18.28 -18.98
N GLN A 431 -19.97 17.39 -19.20
CA GLN A 431 -19.92 15.99 -18.76
C GLN A 431 -19.19 15.13 -19.79
N VAL A 432 -18.51 14.07 -19.33
CA VAL A 432 -17.86 13.10 -20.22
C VAL A 432 -18.93 12.42 -21.09
N ARG A 433 -18.70 12.41 -22.41
CA ARG A 433 -19.67 11.83 -23.35
C ARG A 433 -19.61 10.32 -23.28
N TRP A 434 -20.73 9.67 -23.53
CA TRP A 434 -20.83 8.22 -23.35
C TRP A 434 -19.84 7.44 -24.24
N TRP A 435 -19.65 7.90 -25.47
CA TRP A 435 -18.75 7.28 -26.43
C TRP A 435 -17.26 7.48 -26.07
N GLU A 436 -16.90 8.57 -25.37
CA GLU A 436 -15.51 8.85 -24.99
C GLU A 436 -15.01 7.81 -23.99
N TRP A 437 -15.76 7.58 -22.91
CA TRP A 437 -15.34 6.61 -21.92
C TRP A 437 -15.59 5.15 -22.37
N SER A 438 -16.64 4.88 -23.16
CA SER A 438 -16.91 3.52 -23.64
C SER A 438 -15.85 3.04 -24.64
N THR A 439 -15.35 3.91 -25.51
CA THR A 439 -14.27 3.57 -26.45
C THR A 439 -12.98 3.23 -25.71
N VAL A 440 -12.56 4.04 -24.74
CA VAL A 440 -11.39 3.74 -23.89
C VAL A 440 -11.56 2.41 -23.16
N THR A 441 -12.76 2.15 -22.61
CA THR A 441 -13.09 0.89 -21.91
C THR A 441 -12.95 -0.32 -22.83
N VAL A 442 -13.53 -0.26 -24.04
CA VAL A 442 -13.51 -1.36 -25.02
C VAL A 442 -12.09 -1.60 -25.54
N VAL A 443 -11.35 -0.54 -25.86
CA VAL A 443 -9.96 -0.65 -26.31
C VAL A 443 -9.08 -1.25 -25.22
N ALA A 444 -9.19 -0.77 -23.98
CA ALA A 444 -8.44 -1.31 -22.85
C ALA A 444 -8.77 -2.79 -22.60
N PHE A 445 -10.04 -3.17 -22.74
CA PHE A 445 -10.49 -4.56 -22.60
C PHE A 445 -9.91 -5.48 -23.68
N VAL A 446 -10.04 -5.10 -24.95
CA VAL A 446 -9.48 -5.91 -26.08
C VAL A 446 -7.98 -6.02 -25.93
N PHE A 447 -7.31 -4.93 -25.59
CA PHE A 447 -5.86 -4.91 -25.38
C PHE A 447 -5.46 -5.78 -24.18
N ALA A 448 -6.24 -5.81 -23.09
CA ALA A 448 -6.05 -6.72 -21.96
C ALA A 448 -6.11 -8.19 -22.38
N MET A 449 -7.13 -8.55 -23.15
CA MET A 449 -7.35 -9.92 -23.61
C MET A 449 -6.19 -10.44 -24.47
N ILE A 450 -5.68 -9.60 -25.38
CA ILE A 450 -4.56 -9.94 -26.25
C ILE A 450 -3.27 -9.99 -25.43
N THR A 451 -2.93 -8.90 -24.74
CA THR A 451 -1.65 -8.74 -24.06
C THR A 451 -1.46 -9.77 -22.95
N LEU A 452 -2.44 -9.97 -22.08
CA LEU A 452 -2.28 -10.88 -20.95
C LEU A 452 -2.24 -12.35 -21.40
N LYS A 453 -2.94 -12.71 -22.48
CA LYS A 453 -2.87 -14.04 -23.08
C LYS A 453 -1.49 -14.31 -23.70
N TYR A 454 -0.99 -13.42 -24.55
CA TYR A 454 0.24 -13.69 -25.33
C TYR A 454 1.52 -13.36 -24.57
N THR A 455 1.51 -12.35 -23.69
CA THR A 455 2.72 -11.94 -22.94
C THR A 455 2.90 -12.72 -21.64
N PHE A 456 1.81 -13.03 -20.94
CA PHE A 456 1.85 -13.66 -19.61
C PHE A 456 1.25 -15.08 -19.58
N GLY A 457 0.66 -15.55 -20.70
CA GLY A 457 0.05 -16.86 -20.79
C GLY A 457 -1.25 -17.00 -19.99
N VAL A 458 -1.92 -15.89 -19.63
CA VAL A 458 -3.10 -15.94 -18.78
C VAL A 458 -4.31 -16.46 -19.57
N PRO A 459 -5.07 -17.44 -19.05
CA PRO A 459 -6.27 -17.94 -19.71
C PRO A 459 -7.31 -16.81 -19.96
N PRO A 460 -7.90 -16.70 -21.17
CA PRO A 460 -8.89 -15.67 -21.49
C PRO A 460 -10.06 -15.58 -20.51
N ALA A 461 -10.57 -16.73 -20.03
CA ALA A 461 -11.64 -16.77 -19.04
C ALA A 461 -11.24 -16.10 -17.71
N LEU A 462 -9.98 -16.25 -17.29
CA LEU A 462 -9.47 -15.62 -16.08
C LEU A 462 -9.26 -14.12 -16.25
N ILE A 463 -8.90 -13.67 -17.46
CA ILE A 463 -8.83 -12.24 -17.79
C ILE A 463 -10.24 -11.63 -17.69
N LEU A 464 -11.25 -12.25 -18.30
CA LEU A 464 -12.64 -11.80 -18.21
C LEU A 464 -13.12 -11.70 -16.75
N LEU A 465 -12.78 -12.70 -15.94
CA LEU A 465 -13.10 -12.69 -14.52
C LEU A 465 -12.46 -11.50 -13.80
N ASN A 466 -11.16 -11.22 -14.02
CA ASN A 466 -10.47 -10.10 -13.38
C ASN A 466 -10.95 -8.73 -13.87
N VAL A 467 -11.29 -8.60 -15.15
CA VAL A 467 -11.94 -7.40 -15.70
C VAL A 467 -13.23 -7.10 -14.92
N PHE A 468 -14.06 -8.11 -14.70
CA PHE A 468 -15.29 -8.00 -13.90
C PHE A 468 -15.02 -7.71 -12.42
N LEU A 469 -14.07 -8.43 -11.80
CA LEU A 469 -13.67 -8.19 -10.42
C LEU A 469 -13.15 -6.77 -10.21
N GLY A 470 -12.39 -6.21 -11.15
CA GLY A 470 -11.92 -4.82 -11.07
C GLY A 470 -13.07 -3.81 -11.01
N PHE A 471 -14.16 -4.06 -11.75
CA PHE A 471 -15.37 -3.25 -11.62
C PHE A 471 -16.01 -3.41 -10.23
N ILE A 472 -16.17 -4.63 -9.72
CA ILE A 472 -16.75 -4.87 -8.37
C ILE A 472 -15.90 -4.21 -7.27
N TRP A 473 -14.58 -4.38 -7.32
CA TRP A 473 -13.64 -3.82 -6.36
C TRP A 473 -13.58 -2.31 -6.38
N SER A 474 -13.88 -1.66 -7.51
CA SER A 474 -13.96 -0.20 -7.56
C SER A 474 -15.03 0.36 -6.62
N PHE A 475 -16.15 -0.35 -6.40
CA PHE A 475 -17.17 0.13 -5.46
C PHE A 475 -16.65 0.13 -4.02
N VAL A 476 -15.97 -0.95 -3.63
CA VAL A 476 -15.36 -1.09 -2.30
C VAL A 476 -14.26 -0.04 -2.11
N VAL A 477 -13.37 0.10 -3.10
CA VAL A 477 -12.28 1.08 -3.06
C VAL A 477 -12.83 2.50 -2.95
N ILE A 478 -13.77 2.92 -3.81
CA ILE A 478 -14.33 4.28 -3.76
C ILE A 478 -15.02 4.55 -2.41
N GLN A 479 -15.75 3.58 -1.86
CA GLN A 479 -16.42 3.73 -0.58
C GLN A 479 -15.43 3.90 0.57
N VAL A 480 -14.47 2.97 0.69
CA VAL A 480 -13.52 2.96 1.81
C VAL A 480 -12.55 4.14 1.68
N PHE A 481 -12.06 4.42 0.47
CA PHE A 481 -11.16 5.53 0.21
C PHE A 481 -11.87 6.88 0.42
N GLY A 482 -13.10 7.02 -0.08
CA GLY A 482 -13.91 8.23 0.13
C GLY A 482 -14.29 8.50 1.59
N ALA A 483 -14.39 7.46 2.42
CA ALA A 483 -14.68 7.60 3.86
C ALA A 483 -13.43 7.86 4.71
N SER A 484 -12.30 7.23 4.38
CA SER A 484 -11.10 7.21 5.23
C SER A 484 -9.90 7.99 4.69
N GLY A 485 -9.96 8.49 3.45
CA GLY A 485 -8.79 9.07 2.77
C GLY A 485 -7.63 8.08 2.59
N THR A 486 -7.81 6.80 2.91
CA THR A 486 -6.79 5.75 2.76
C THR A 486 -7.23 4.77 1.70
N ASN A 487 -6.35 4.51 0.75
CA ASN A 487 -6.64 3.63 -0.36
C ASN A 487 -6.45 2.14 0.04
N PRO A 488 -7.52 1.31 0.08
CA PRO A 488 -7.44 -0.06 0.58
C PRO A 488 -6.96 -1.07 -0.48
N ILE A 489 -6.32 -0.62 -1.56
CA ILE A 489 -6.18 -1.44 -2.76
C ILE A 489 -5.45 -2.76 -2.53
N SER A 490 -4.40 -2.76 -1.71
CA SER A 490 -3.63 -3.96 -1.38
C SER A 490 -4.46 -5.01 -0.62
N ALA A 491 -5.40 -4.56 0.23
CA ALA A 491 -6.32 -5.43 0.96
C ALA A 491 -7.44 -5.97 0.06
N VAL A 492 -8.03 -5.12 -0.77
CA VAL A 492 -9.09 -5.52 -1.73
C VAL A 492 -8.54 -6.51 -2.78
N ALA A 493 -7.30 -6.33 -3.21
CA ALA A 493 -6.62 -7.24 -4.13
C ALA A 493 -6.57 -8.70 -3.60
N LYS A 494 -6.57 -8.92 -2.28
CA LYS A 494 -6.62 -10.27 -1.70
C LYS A 494 -7.89 -11.02 -2.06
N GLY A 495 -9.01 -10.31 -2.23
CA GLY A 495 -10.25 -10.88 -2.74
C GLY A 495 -10.09 -11.43 -4.16
N SER A 496 -9.40 -10.70 -5.05
CA SER A 496 -9.06 -11.20 -6.39
C SER A 496 -8.11 -12.40 -6.32
N GLN A 497 -7.08 -12.38 -5.49
CA GLN A 497 -6.15 -13.52 -5.34
C GLN A 497 -6.93 -14.76 -4.89
N PHE A 498 -7.83 -14.62 -3.92
CA PHE A 498 -8.63 -15.73 -3.41
C PHE A 498 -9.54 -16.34 -4.47
N ILE A 499 -10.28 -15.51 -5.21
CA ILE A 499 -11.19 -15.99 -6.26
C ILE A 499 -10.41 -16.62 -7.42
N THR A 500 -9.39 -15.93 -7.93
CA THR A 500 -8.65 -16.36 -9.12
C THR A 500 -7.70 -17.52 -8.83
N GLY A 501 -7.01 -17.49 -7.69
CA GLY A 501 -6.19 -18.60 -7.22
C GLY A 501 -7.05 -19.82 -6.88
N GLY A 502 -8.24 -19.65 -6.30
CA GLY A 502 -9.18 -20.74 -6.06
C GLY A 502 -9.62 -21.47 -7.35
N VAL A 503 -9.85 -20.72 -8.43
CA VAL A 503 -10.13 -21.29 -9.77
C VAL A 503 -8.95 -22.10 -10.32
N LEU A 504 -7.73 -21.61 -10.10
CA LEU A 504 -6.51 -22.23 -10.63
C LEU A 504 -5.90 -23.31 -9.73
N ARG A 505 -6.34 -23.43 -8.48
CA ARG A 505 -5.78 -24.39 -7.50
C ARG A 505 -5.77 -25.83 -8.02
N ASN A 506 -6.90 -26.27 -8.59
CA ASN A 506 -7.01 -27.63 -9.17
C ASN A 506 -6.23 -27.79 -10.50
N GLN A 507 -5.67 -26.71 -11.04
CA GLN A 507 -4.83 -26.73 -12.24
C GLN A 507 -3.34 -26.72 -11.91
N VAL A 508 -2.95 -26.50 -10.64
CA VAL A 508 -1.55 -26.49 -10.20
C VAL A 508 -0.86 -27.81 -10.52
N GLU A 509 -1.52 -28.94 -10.25
CA GLU A 509 -1.01 -30.28 -10.60
C GLU A 509 -0.77 -30.47 -12.10
N LYS A 510 -1.57 -29.82 -12.96
CA LYS A 510 -1.54 -30.01 -14.41
C LYS A 510 -0.60 -29.05 -15.15
N GLN A 511 -0.49 -27.81 -14.66
CA GLN A 511 0.20 -26.71 -15.36
C GLN A 511 1.41 -26.16 -14.57
N GLY A 512 1.63 -26.65 -13.35
CA GLY A 512 2.70 -26.20 -12.47
C GLY A 512 2.33 -24.94 -11.67
N PHE A 513 2.98 -24.81 -10.51
CA PHE A 513 2.80 -23.67 -9.60
C PHE A 513 3.09 -22.33 -10.27
N GLU A 514 4.17 -22.24 -11.07
CA GLU A 514 4.59 -20.98 -11.69
C GLU A 514 3.53 -20.41 -12.63
N HIS A 515 2.89 -21.26 -13.45
CA HIS A 515 1.85 -20.82 -14.37
C HIS A 515 0.61 -20.31 -13.62
N ALA A 516 0.18 -21.05 -12.60
CA ALA A 516 -0.97 -20.68 -11.78
C ALA A 516 -0.70 -19.39 -10.99
N ALA A 517 0.45 -19.29 -10.32
CA ALA A 517 0.86 -18.11 -9.55
C ALA A 517 0.98 -16.87 -10.42
N ARG A 518 1.59 -16.99 -11.61
CA ARG A 518 1.70 -15.87 -12.57
C ARG A 518 0.33 -15.42 -13.03
N SER A 519 -0.55 -16.34 -13.39
CA SER A 519 -1.90 -16.02 -13.86
C SER A 519 -2.76 -15.36 -12.78
N THR A 520 -2.70 -15.85 -11.55
CA THR A 520 -3.36 -15.25 -10.38
C THR A 520 -2.87 -13.83 -10.12
N LEU A 521 -1.54 -13.63 -10.07
CA LEU A 521 -0.96 -12.33 -9.75
C LEU A 521 -1.19 -11.30 -10.85
N VAL A 522 -0.98 -11.66 -12.12
CA VAL A 522 -1.23 -10.76 -13.25
C VAL A 522 -2.70 -10.34 -13.33
N GLY A 523 -3.63 -11.30 -13.16
CA GLY A 523 -5.07 -10.99 -13.11
C GLY A 523 -5.45 -10.11 -11.91
N THR A 524 -4.89 -10.39 -10.74
CA THR A 524 -5.10 -9.58 -9.53
C THR A 524 -4.57 -8.16 -9.72
N VAL A 525 -3.41 -7.99 -10.36
CA VAL A 525 -2.85 -6.69 -10.70
C VAL A 525 -3.78 -5.92 -11.66
N LEU A 526 -4.38 -6.58 -12.65
CA LEU A 526 -5.36 -5.96 -13.55
C LEU A 526 -6.58 -5.43 -12.78
N SER A 527 -7.21 -6.29 -11.97
CA SER A 527 -8.43 -5.94 -11.23
C SER A 527 -8.16 -4.85 -10.19
N SER A 528 -7.01 -4.91 -9.51
CA SER A 528 -6.64 -3.91 -8.52
C SER A 528 -6.28 -2.55 -9.14
N ALA A 529 -5.51 -2.51 -10.23
CA ALA A 529 -5.22 -1.24 -10.91
C ALA A 529 -6.49 -0.54 -11.41
N ALA A 530 -7.47 -1.30 -11.89
CA ALA A 530 -8.76 -0.78 -12.31
C ALA A 530 -9.50 -0.08 -11.17
N ALA A 531 -9.59 -0.77 -10.02
CA ALA A 531 -10.25 -0.24 -8.84
C ALA A 531 -9.51 0.99 -8.28
N ASN A 532 -8.17 0.96 -8.32
CA ASN A 532 -7.32 2.08 -7.91
C ASN A 532 -7.60 3.33 -8.75
N GLN A 533 -7.52 3.20 -10.07
CA GLN A 533 -7.70 4.31 -11.00
C GLN A 533 -9.12 4.91 -10.90
N ALA A 534 -10.13 4.06 -10.67
CA ALA A 534 -11.49 4.52 -10.43
C ALA A 534 -11.65 5.27 -9.10
N GLY A 535 -10.95 4.83 -8.05
CA GLY A 535 -10.86 5.51 -6.75
C GLY A 535 -10.24 6.89 -6.88
N GLU A 536 -9.04 6.98 -7.47
CA GLU A 536 -8.32 8.24 -7.71
C GLU A 536 -9.13 9.22 -8.57
N LEU A 537 -9.79 8.73 -9.62
CA LEU A 537 -10.65 9.57 -10.46
C LEU A 537 -11.89 10.07 -9.71
N CYS A 538 -12.49 9.27 -8.83
CA CYS A 538 -13.58 9.73 -7.98
C CYS A 538 -13.11 10.76 -6.96
N GLN A 539 -11.91 10.59 -6.40
CA GLN A 539 -11.28 11.56 -5.49
C GLN A 539 -11.07 12.91 -6.18
N ASP A 540 -10.65 12.90 -7.44
CA ASP A 540 -10.49 14.10 -8.25
C ASP A 540 -11.83 14.72 -8.69
N PHE A 541 -12.78 13.89 -9.14
CA PHE A 541 -14.13 14.35 -9.47
C PHE A 541 -14.83 15.03 -8.29
N ARG A 542 -14.50 14.65 -7.05
CA ARG A 542 -14.95 15.39 -5.88
C ARG A 542 -14.40 16.81 -5.87
N THR A 543 -13.09 16.95 -6.04
CA THR A 543 -12.43 18.27 -6.11
C THR A 543 -13.08 19.13 -7.19
N GLY A 544 -13.32 18.56 -8.37
CA GLY A 544 -13.96 19.25 -9.49
C GLY A 544 -15.41 19.61 -9.21
N PHE A 545 -16.18 18.72 -8.59
CA PHE A 545 -17.56 19.02 -8.16
C PHE A 545 -17.62 20.20 -7.19
N LEU A 546 -16.72 20.26 -6.21
CA LEU A 546 -16.67 21.35 -5.23
C LEU A 546 -16.25 22.69 -5.85
N LEU A 547 -15.37 22.67 -6.85
CA LEU A 547 -14.92 23.87 -7.57
C LEU A 547 -15.82 24.27 -8.74
N GLY A 548 -16.72 23.39 -9.21
CA GLY A 548 -17.45 23.60 -10.47
C GLY A 548 -16.62 23.32 -11.74
N THR A 549 -15.51 22.58 -11.64
CA THR A 549 -14.67 22.22 -12.78
C THR A 549 -15.36 21.17 -13.68
N PRO A 550 -15.36 21.34 -15.01
CA PRO A 550 -15.86 20.36 -15.96
C PRO A 550 -15.26 18.95 -15.77
N ALA A 551 -16.11 17.96 -15.46
CA ALA A 551 -15.69 16.57 -15.28
C ALA A 551 -15.03 15.99 -16.56
N ARG A 552 -15.44 16.46 -17.75
CA ARG A 552 -14.83 16.05 -19.02
C ARG A 552 -13.36 16.45 -19.13
N ALA A 553 -12.99 17.63 -18.63
CA ALA A 553 -11.61 18.09 -18.64
C ALA A 553 -10.75 17.31 -17.66
N GLN A 554 -11.25 17.03 -16.45
CA GLN A 554 -10.57 16.21 -15.45
C GLN A 554 -10.27 14.80 -15.97
N TRP A 555 -11.26 14.18 -16.63
CA TRP A 555 -11.11 12.84 -17.20
C TRP A 555 -10.02 12.80 -18.29
N HIS A 556 -10.00 13.76 -19.21
CA HIS A 556 -8.93 13.86 -20.21
C HIS A 556 -7.55 14.11 -19.58
N ALA A 557 -7.48 14.94 -18.55
CA ALA A 557 -6.24 15.26 -17.86
C ALA A 557 -5.65 14.03 -17.15
N GLN A 558 -6.49 13.22 -16.50
CA GLN A 558 -6.07 11.94 -15.93
C GLN A 558 -5.66 10.93 -16.99
N LEU A 559 -6.39 10.84 -18.10
CA LEU A 559 -6.03 9.95 -19.22
C LEU A 559 -4.62 10.26 -19.77
N LEU A 560 -4.28 11.55 -19.90
CA LEU A 560 -2.94 11.98 -20.30
C LEU A 560 -1.89 11.72 -19.22
N GLY A 561 -2.22 11.94 -17.94
CA GLY A 561 -1.34 11.59 -16.82
C GLY A 561 -1.03 10.09 -16.76
N THR A 562 -2.05 9.25 -16.95
CA THR A 562 -1.90 7.79 -17.03
C THR A 562 -1.00 7.38 -18.19
N LEU A 563 -1.09 8.06 -19.35
CA LEU A 563 -0.18 7.80 -20.46
C LEU A 563 1.29 8.10 -20.10
N ILE A 564 1.56 9.15 -19.32
CA ILE A 564 2.90 9.42 -18.77
C ILE A 564 3.31 8.30 -17.81
N ALA A 565 2.41 7.88 -16.92
CA ALA A 565 2.64 6.83 -15.93
C ALA A 565 3.07 5.49 -16.54
N VAL A 566 2.53 5.14 -17.71
CA VAL A 566 2.83 3.89 -18.43
C VAL A 566 4.32 3.76 -18.72
N PHE A 567 4.98 4.84 -19.11
CA PHE A 567 6.42 4.82 -19.37
C PHE A 567 7.24 5.07 -18.10
N LEU A 568 6.75 5.96 -17.24
CA LEU A 568 7.48 6.36 -16.04
C LEU A 568 7.59 5.23 -15.00
N SER A 569 6.48 4.54 -14.71
CA SER A 569 6.42 3.61 -13.57
C SER A 569 7.34 2.40 -13.73
N PRO A 570 7.40 1.71 -14.90
CA PRO A 570 8.38 0.66 -15.13
C PRO A 570 9.83 1.18 -15.05
N GLY A 571 10.10 2.38 -15.58
CA GLY A 571 11.42 3.01 -15.54
C GLY A 571 11.90 3.28 -14.12
N LEU A 572 11.04 3.87 -13.29
CA LEU A 572 11.31 4.08 -11.87
C LEU A 572 11.51 2.74 -11.13
N PHE A 573 10.70 1.74 -11.43
CA PHE A 573 10.85 0.42 -10.82
C PHE A 573 12.21 -0.21 -11.13
N VAL A 574 12.63 -0.21 -12.40
CA VAL A 574 13.96 -0.71 -12.81
C VAL A 574 15.08 0.01 -12.06
N LEU A 575 15.00 1.34 -11.97
CA LEU A 575 15.98 2.16 -11.26
C LEU A 575 16.08 1.75 -9.79
N PHE A 576 14.95 1.59 -9.11
CA PHE A 576 14.90 1.19 -7.70
C PHE A 576 15.42 -0.23 -7.47
N THR A 577 15.05 -1.18 -8.32
CA THR A 577 15.53 -2.57 -8.18
C THR A 577 17.03 -2.71 -8.45
N LYS A 578 17.60 -1.82 -9.27
CA LYS A 578 19.05 -1.75 -9.48
C LYS A 578 19.77 -1.20 -8.25
N ALA A 579 19.17 -0.22 -7.58
CA ALA A 579 19.71 0.34 -6.34
C ALA A 579 19.52 -0.61 -5.13
N PHE A 580 18.42 -1.36 -5.11
CA PHE A 580 18.03 -2.22 -3.99
C PHE A 580 17.56 -3.60 -4.48
N PRO A 581 18.49 -4.54 -4.73
CA PRO A 581 18.17 -5.87 -5.25
C PRO A 581 17.23 -6.69 -4.35
N CYS A 582 17.20 -6.40 -3.04
CA CYS A 582 16.30 -7.07 -2.08
C CYS A 582 14.79 -6.85 -2.35
N ILE A 583 14.43 -5.87 -3.20
CA ILE A 583 13.03 -5.69 -3.61
C ILE A 583 12.53 -6.90 -4.39
N THR A 584 13.38 -7.43 -5.28
CA THR A 584 13.05 -8.55 -6.18
C THR A 584 13.54 -9.89 -5.65
N ASP A 585 14.57 -9.90 -4.82
CA ASP A 585 15.13 -11.13 -4.23
C ASP A 585 14.68 -11.30 -2.77
N ALA A 586 13.86 -12.32 -2.53
CA ALA A 586 13.39 -12.66 -1.18
C ALA A 586 14.49 -13.28 -0.28
N SER A 587 15.60 -13.76 -0.86
CA SER A 587 16.70 -14.39 -0.12
C SER A 587 17.76 -13.40 0.39
N ALA A 588 17.60 -12.11 0.09
CA ALA A 588 18.52 -11.08 0.53
C ALA A 588 18.54 -10.98 2.07
N THR A 589 19.72 -11.19 2.67
CA THR A 589 19.92 -11.23 4.13
C THR A 589 19.77 -9.87 4.81
N THR A 590 19.92 -8.77 4.08
CA THR A 590 19.71 -7.41 4.58
C THR A 590 18.93 -6.59 3.58
N CYS A 591 17.75 -6.08 3.98
CA CYS A 591 16.94 -5.18 3.15
C CYS A 591 16.58 -3.91 3.93
N GLN A 592 16.77 -2.75 3.30
CA GLN A 592 16.37 -1.46 3.89
C GLN A 592 14.84 -1.29 3.93
N PHE A 593 14.10 -2.07 3.14
CA PHE A 593 12.65 -2.04 3.05
C PHE A 593 12.02 -3.20 3.82
N ALA A 594 10.94 -2.92 4.56
CA ALA A 594 10.15 -3.96 5.23
C ALA A 594 9.25 -4.74 4.26
N LEU A 595 8.99 -4.21 3.06
CA LEU A 595 8.24 -4.85 1.98
C LEU A 595 6.88 -5.46 2.43
N PRO A 596 6.06 -4.77 3.26
CA PRO A 596 4.88 -5.38 3.87
C PRO A 596 3.80 -5.75 2.85
N SER A 597 3.61 -4.95 1.80
CA SER A 597 2.66 -5.26 0.73
C SER A 597 3.17 -6.38 -0.17
N VAL A 598 4.44 -6.34 -0.59
CA VAL A 598 5.06 -7.37 -1.44
C VAL A 598 4.99 -8.75 -0.78
N THR A 599 5.41 -8.83 0.49
CA THR A 599 5.35 -10.08 1.28
C THR A 599 3.93 -10.60 1.41
N ALA A 600 2.95 -9.74 1.69
CA ALA A 600 1.54 -10.13 1.73
C ALA A 600 1.03 -10.66 0.38
N TRP A 601 1.46 -10.09 -0.75
CA TRP A 601 1.08 -10.57 -2.09
C TRP A 601 1.70 -11.93 -2.42
N ARG A 602 2.96 -12.13 -2.07
CA ARG A 602 3.64 -13.42 -2.21
C ARG A 602 3.00 -14.51 -1.34
N VAL A 603 2.95 -14.31 -0.03
CA VAL A 603 2.48 -15.32 0.95
C VAL A 603 1.03 -15.72 0.69
N VAL A 604 0.15 -14.78 0.31
CA VAL A 604 -1.25 -15.09 0.00
C VAL A 604 -1.37 -15.92 -1.29
N THR A 605 -0.57 -15.63 -2.32
CA THR A 605 -0.55 -16.45 -3.54
C THR A 605 -0.05 -17.87 -3.25
N GLU A 606 1.07 -18.00 -2.52
CA GLU A 606 1.62 -19.29 -2.10
C GLU A 606 0.57 -20.10 -1.33
N ALA A 607 -0.12 -19.48 -0.37
CA ALA A 607 -1.14 -20.13 0.42
C ALA A 607 -2.33 -20.62 -0.40
N ILE A 608 -2.89 -19.77 -1.27
CA ILE A 608 -4.11 -20.11 -2.02
C ILE A 608 -3.87 -21.23 -3.03
N LEU A 609 -2.66 -21.32 -3.58
CA LEU A 609 -2.29 -22.34 -4.56
C LEU A 609 -1.74 -23.62 -3.93
N ALA A 610 -1.60 -23.67 -2.60
CA ALA A 610 -1.25 -24.89 -1.90
C ALA A 610 -2.35 -25.95 -2.02
N GLU A 611 -1.98 -27.23 -1.86
CA GLU A 611 -2.92 -28.36 -1.88
C GLU A 611 -3.93 -28.30 -0.73
N GLU A 612 -3.57 -27.66 0.38
CA GLU A 612 -4.43 -27.47 1.54
C GLU A 612 -5.18 -26.14 1.52
N PHE A 613 -6.33 -26.09 2.21
CA PHE A 613 -7.09 -24.85 2.30
C PHE A 613 -6.26 -23.76 3.00
N PRO A 614 -6.15 -22.53 2.41
CA PRO A 614 -5.20 -21.51 2.86
C PRO A 614 -5.47 -20.94 4.25
N ILE A 615 -6.68 -21.11 4.78
CA ILE A 615 -7.14 -20.44 6.01
C ILE A 615 -7.26 -21.50 7.11
N SER A 616 -6.71 -21.21 8.30
CA SER A 616 -6.91 -22.07 9.46
C SER A 616 -8.40 -22.14 9.83
N GLN A 617 -8.84 -23.26 10.40
CA GLN A 617 -10.25 -23.45 10.74
C GLN A 617 -10.76 -22.39 11.74
N SER A 618 -9.94 -21.99 12.73
CA SER A 618 -10.29 -20.93 13.67
C SER A 618 -10.44 -19.56 12.98
N SER A 619 -9.52 -19.22 12.08
CA SER A 619 -9.57 -17.96 11.30
C SER A 619 -10.77 -17.93 10.35
N TRP A 620 -11.07 -19.03 9.66
CA TRP A 620 -12.20 -19.13 8.73
C TRP A 620 -13.54 -18.94 9.43
N ILE A 621 -13.78 -19.68 10.51
CA ILE A 621 -15.03 -19.57 11.29
C ILE A 621 -15.18 -18.15 11.84
N PHE A 622 -14.11 -17.59 12.40
CA PHE A 622 -14.14 -16.22 12.90
C PHE A 622 -14.41 -15.21 11.77
N SER A 623 -13.81 -15.38 10.59
CA SER A 623 -14.04 -14.52 9.42
C SER A 623 -15.51 -14.45 9.02
N VAL A 624 -16.19 -15.61 8.96
CA VAL A 624 -17.61 -15.69 8.60
C VAL A 624 -18.48 -15.03 9.66
N VAL A 625 -18.32 -15.42 10.93
CA VAL A 625 -19.11 -14.89 12.06
C VAL A 625 -18.91 -13.38 12.19
N PHE A 626 -17.65 -12.93 12.15
CA PHE A 626 -17.32 -11.52 12.25
C PHE A 626 -17.96 -10.76 11.09
N SER A 627 -17.85 -11.23 9.85
CA SER A 627 -18.47 -10.57 8.68
C SER A 627 -19.99 -10.47 8.79
N ILE A 628 -20.67 -11.49 9.33
CA ILE A 628 -22.12 -11.45 9.60
C ILE A 628 -22.46 -10.36 10.61
N VAL A 629 -21.70 -10.27 11.71
CA VAL A 629 -21.86 -9.20 12.72
C VAL A 629 -21.64 -7.82 12.08
N GLY A 630 -20.62 -7.68 11.23
CA GLY A 630 -20.36 -6.43 10.52
C GLY A 630 -21.49 -6.01 9.60
N MET A 631 -22.05 -6.95 8.83
CA MET A 631 -23.21 -6.70 7.98
C MET A 631 -24.45 -6.33 8.80
N ALA A 632 -24.68 -7.01 9.93
CA ALA A 632 -25.77 -6.69 10.85
C ALA A 632 -25.63 -5.27 11.41
N LEU A 633 -24.42 -4.85 11.79
CA LEU A 633 -24.14 -3.49 12.25
C LEU A 633 -24.34 -2.45 11.14
N ALA A 634 -23.99 -2.77 9.89
CA ALA A 634 -24.27 -1.90 8.75
C ALA A 634 -25.78 -1.73 8.48
N ILE A 635 -26.55 -2.83 8.58
CA ILE A 635 -28.01 -2.80 8.49
C ILE A 635 -28.60 -1.98 9.65
N LEU A 636 -28.11 -2.19 10.88
CA LEU A 636 -28.53 -1.45 12.06
C LEU A 636 -28.25 0.05 11.90
N LYS A 637 -27.05 0.43 11.44
CA LYS A 637 -26.70 1.84 11.19
C LYS A 637 -27.70 2.49 10.25
N ARG A 638 -28.06 1.81 9.15
CA ARG A 638 -29.06 2.30 8.20
C ARG A 638 -30.45 2.39 8.81
N TYR A 639 -30.84 1.41 9.61
CA TYR A 639 -32.13 1.41 10.30
C TYR A 639 -32.24 2.60 11.28
N LEU A 640 -31.18 2.88 12.04
CA LEU A 640 -31.11 4.02 12.95
C LEU A 640 -31.13 5.36 12.21
N ALA A 641 -30.46 5.45 11.06
CA ALA A 641 -30.42 6.65 10.22
C ALA A 641 -31.81 7.05 9.67
N GLN A 642 -32.68 6.08 9.40
CA GLN A 642 -34.02 6.31 8.84
C GLN A 642 -35.03 6.84 9.88
N ARG A 643 -34.81 6.61 11.18
CA ARG A 643 -35.74 7.02 12.25
C ARG A 643 -35.27 8.29 12.96
N SER A 644 -36.03 9.37 12.86
CA SER A 644 -35.64 10.69 13.40
C SER A 644 -35.30 10.68 14.89
N HIS A 645 -36.02 9.89 15.70
CA HIS A 645 -35.80 9.79 17.16
C HIS A 645 -34.56 8.97 17.55
N LEU A 646 -34.12 8.03 16.72
CA LEU A 646 -32.95 7.18 17.00
C LEU A 646 -31.67 7.65 16.32
N LYS A 647 -31.74 8.69 15.48
CA LYS A 647 -30.61 9.20 14.71
C LYS A 647 -29.36 9.53 15.53
N LYS A 648 -29.53 9.95 16.79
CA LYS A 648 -28.39 10.21 17.70
C LYS A 648 -27.51 8.97 17.94
N TRP A 649 -28.11 7.77 17.90
CA TRP A 649 -27.41 6.50 18.12
C TRP A 649 -26.61 6.05 16.89
N GLU A 650 -26.93 6.55 15.71
CA GLU A 650 -26.21 6.25 14.46
C GLU A 650 -24.72 6.60 14.55
N ALA A 651 -24.39 7.72 15.22
CA ALA A 651 -23.02 8.22 15.37
C ALA A 651 -22.13 7.29 16.21
N PHE A 652 -22.73 6.41 17.02
CA PHE A 652 -22.00 5.45 17.86
C PHE A 652 -21.76 4.11 17.16
N VAL A 653 -22.45 3.83 16.05
CA VAL A 653 -22.25 2.58 15.31
C VAL A 653 -20.97 2.69 14.49
N PRO A 654 -19.99 1.79 14.70
CA PRO A 654 -18.72 1.84 13.98
C PRO A 654 -18.91 1.51 12.49
N ASN A 655 -18.07 2.10 11.65
CA ASN A 655 -17.96 1.72 10.26
C ASN A 655 -17.11 0.44 10.14
N MET A 656 -17.78 -0.71 10.07
CA MET A 656 -17.12 -2.02 10.08
C MET A 656 -16.24 -2.30 8.84
N SER A 657 -16.46 -1.62 7.71
CA SER A 657 -15.52 -1.67 6.58
C SER A 657 -14.16 -1.04 6.93
N LEU A 658 -14.17 0.06 7.71
CA LEU A 658 -12.95 0.72 8.16
C LEU A 658 -12.25 -0.04 9.29
N VAL A 659 -13.03 -0.70 10.16
CA VAL A 659 -12.50 -1.67 11.13
C VAL A 659 -11.72 -2.76 10.40
N GLY A 660 -12.32 -3.35 9.35
CA GLY A 660 -11.66 -4.34 8.50
C GLY A 660 -10.38 -3.81 7.84
N LEU A 661 -10.43 -2.61 7.26
CA LEU A 661 -9.23 -1.97 6.68
C LEU A 661 -8.12 -1.83 7.72
N ALA A 662 -8.40 -1.27 8.91
CA ALA A 662 -7.41 -1.08 9.96
C ALA A 662 -6.76 -2.38 10.44
N MET A 663 -7.51 -3.48 10.48
CA MET A 663 -6.99 -4.81 10.85
C MET A 663 -6.00 -5.37 9.80
N THR A 664 -6.10 -4.95 8.53
CA THR A 664 -5.13 -5.35 7.50
C THR A 664 -3.79 -4.60 7.60
N ILE A 665 -3.76 -3.51 8.35
CA ILE A 665 -2.56 -2.68 8.52
C ILE A 665 -1.69 -3.30 9.60
N PRO A 666 -0.42 -3.61 9.32
CA PRO A 666 0.49 -4.13 10.33
C PRO A 666 0.78 -3.08 11.40
N GLY A 667 0.62 -3.46 12.66
CA GLY A 667 0.87 -2.59 13.82
C GLY A 667 -0.24 -1.56 14.09
N SER A 668 0.04 -0.69 15.06
CA SER A 668 -0.94 0.25 15.64
C SER A 668 -0.63 1.72 15.40
N THR A 669 0.58 2.05 14.94
CA THR A 669 1.07 3.43 14.91
C THR A 669 0.25 4.33 13.99
N THR A 670 -0.02 3.88 12.76
CA THR A 670 -0.72 4.67 11.75
C THR A 670 -2.14 5.04 12.19
N THR A 671 -2.90 4.07 12.68
CA THR A 671 -4.31 4.27 13.04
C THR A 671 -4.47 5.10 14.31
N VAL A 672 -3.58 4.92 15.29
CA VAL A 672 -3.50 5.76 16.48
C VAL A 672 -3.19 7.21 16.10
N THR A 673 -2.29 7.43 15.13
CA THR A 673 -1.93 8.77 14.66
C THR A 673 -3.11 9.47 13.98
N VAL A 674 -3.86 8.75 13.14
CA VAL A 674 -5.10 9.27 12.52
C VAL A 674 -6.16 9.58 13.58
N ALA A 675 -6.27 8.75 14.63
CA ALA A 675 -7.18 8.99 15.75
C ALA A 675 -6.79 10.24 16.57
N ILE A 676 -5.49 10.46 16.80
CA ILE A 676 -5.00 11.68 17.45
C ILE A 676 -5.42 12.91 16.64
N GLY A 677 -5.24 12.89 15.31
CA GLY A 677 -5.64 13.99 14.44
C GLY A 677 -7.13 14.33 14.52
N SER A 678 -8.01 13.32 14.51
CA SER A 678 -9.47 13.54 14.57
C SER A 678 -9.92 14.04 15.94
N VAL A 679 -9.31 13.54 17.02
CA VAL A 679 -9.58 14.01 18.39
C VAL A 679 -9.10 15.45 18.57
N ILE A 680 -7.93 15.81 18.04
CA ILE A 680 -7.45 17.20 18.05
C ILE A 680 -8.44 18.11 17.32
N ALA A 681 -8.89 17.74 16.11
CA ALA A 681 -9.87 18.51 15.36
C ALA A 681 -11.21 18.64 16.10
N TRP A 682 -11.69 17.55 16.73
CA TRP A 682 -12.91 17.56 17.54
C TRP A 682 -12.81 18.49 18.76
N ILE A 683 -11.70 18.43 19.51
CA ILE A 683 -11.44 19.33 20.64
C ILE A 683 -11.36 20.78 20.15
N TRP A 684 -10.65 21.02 19.05
CA TRP A 684 -10.51 22.35 18.46
C TRP A 684 -11.88 22.92 18.06
N ASN A 685 -12.73 22.13 17.40
CA ASN A 685 -14.07 22.55 17.03
C ASN A 685 -14.94 22.86 18.27
N LYS A 686 -14.85 22.04 19.32
CA LYS A 686 -15.62 22.23 20.55
C LYS A 686 -15.16 23.45 21.37
N ARG A 687 -13.86 23.73 21.40
CA ARG A 687 -13.29 24.83 22.21
C ARG A 687 -13.26 26.16 21.46
N TRP A 688 -12.94 26.13 20.17
CA TRP A 688 -12.76 27.32 19.33
C TRP A 688 -13.33 27.12 17.91
N PRO A 689 -14.67 27.08 17.75
CA PRO A 689 -15.32 26.76 16.48
C PRO A 689 -14.97 27.74 15.36
N LYS A 690 -14.89 29.05 15.65
CA LYS A 690 -14.50 30.07 14.66
C LYS A 690 -13.09 29.86 14.11
N SER A 691 -12.15 29.47 14.96
CA SER A 691 -10.77 29.20 14.54
C SER A 691 -10.68 27.89 13.76
N HIS A 692 -11.40 26.87 14.20
CA HIS A 692 -11.46 25.57 13.54
C HIS A 692 -11.98 25.71 12.10
N ALA A 693 -13.14 26.35 11.92
CA ALA A 693 -13.74 26.57 10.59
C ALA A 693 -12.82 27.36 9.64
N ARG A 694 -11.99 28.27 10.18
CA ARG A 694 -11.07 29.09 9.38
C ARG A 694 -9.78 28.38 8.98
N PHE A 695 -9.19 27.60 9.90
CA PHE A 695 -7.79 27.15 9.78
C PHE A 695 -7.59 25.64 9.77
N MET A 696 -8.56 24.82 10.21
CA MET A 696 -8.36 23.36 10.31
C MET A 696 -7.94 22.75 8.97
N TYR A 697 -8.68 23.04 7.89
CA TYR A 697 -8.35 22.56 6.55
C TYR A 697 -6.98 23.07 6.07
N ALA A 698 -6.62 24.32 6.38
CA ALA A 698 -5.32 24.90 6.02
C ALA A 698 -4.16 24.18 6.71
N VAL A 699 -4.30 23.91 8.02
CA VAL A 699 -3.29 23.18 8.81
C VAL A 699 -3.14 21.75 8.30
N ALA A 700 -4.26 21.04 8.12
CA ALA A 700 -4.25 19.66 7.63
C ALA A 700 -3.64 19.55 6.22
N SER A 701 -4.06 20.43 5.29
CA SER A 701 -3.52 20.47 3.92
C SER A 701 -2.01 20.73 3.90
N GLY A 702 -1.53 21.70 4.69
CA GLY A 702 -0.10 22.00 4.79
C GLY A 702 0.70 20.83 5.37
N GLY A 703 0.17 20.15 6.40
CA GLY A 703 0.80 18.98 7.02
C GLY A 703 0.96 17.82 6.04
N ILE A 704 -0.11 17.49 5.31
CA ILE A 704 -0.14 16.43 4.30
C ILE A 704 0.83 16.73 3.14
N ALA A 705 0.72 17.92 2.54
CA ALA A 705 1.57 18.30 1.42
C ALA A 705 3.05 18.40 1.83
N GLY A 706 3.33 18.94 3.02
CA GLY A 706 4.70 19.14 3.50
C GLY A 706 5.44 17.83 3.78
N GLU A 707 4.78 16.85 4.40
CA GLU A 707 5.43 15.56 4.68
C GLU A 707 5.68 14.78 3.38
N GLY A 708 4.75 14.86 2.41
CA GLY A 708 4.95 14.32 1.06
C GLY A 708 6.24 14.85 0.40
N VAL A 709 6.49 16.17 0.48
CA VAL A 709 7.73 16.78 -0.03
C VAL A 709 8.95 16.39 0.80
N GLY A 710 8.79 16.33 2.13
CA GLY A 710 9.84 15.85 3.03
C GLY A 710 10.36 14.47 2.64
N TYR A 711 9.48 13.56 2.18
CA TYR A 711 9.88 12.25 1.67
C TYR A 711 10.60 12.27 0.33
N VAL A 712 10.26 13.19 -0.57
CA VAL A 712 11.02 13.43 -1.81
C VAL A 712 12.44 13.84 -1.45
N VAL A 713 12.58 14.82 -0.56
CA VAL A 713 13.89 15.31 -0.09
C VAL A 713 14.67 14.19 0.59
N LEU A 714 14.03 13.41 1.46
CA LEU A 714 14.65 12.26 2.11
C LEU A 714 15.17 11.23 1.10
N SER A 715 14.40 10.93 0.06
CA SER A 715 14.81 10.00 -0.99
C SER A 715 16.05 10.51 -1.74
N VAL A 716 16.09 11.81 -2.05
CA VAL A 716 17.27 12.45 -2.67
C VAL A 716 18.49 12.38 -1.73
N LEU A 717 18.34 12.74 -0.46
CA LEU A 717 19.42 12.69 0.54
C LEU A 717 19.93 11.26 0.75
N GLN A 718 19.04 10.27 0.72
CA GLN A 718 19.40 8.86 0.82
C GLN A 718 20.19 8.38 -0.39
N ILE A 719 19.80 8.79 -1.61
CA ILE A 719 20.55 8.50 -2.85
C ILE A 719 21.93 9.19 -2.83
N ALA A 720 22.00 10.41 -2.29
CA ALA A 720 23.24 11.18 -2.17
C ALA A 720 24.19 10.67 -1.07
N GLY A 721 23.82 9.65 -0.29
CA GLY A 721 24.68 9.09 0.76
C GLY A 721 24.80 9.97 2.02
N VAL A 722 23.81 10.84 2.27
CA VAL A 722 23.74 11.70 3.47
C VAL A 722 22.42 11.53 4.24
N GLY A 723 21.65 10.49 3.90
CA GLY A 723 20.35 10.21 4.50
C GLY A 723 20.45 9.80 5.98
N GLY A 724 19.33 9.96 6.69
CA GLY A 724 19.22 9.63 8.11
C GLY A 724 19.51 8.16 8.46
N SER A 725 19.42 7.23 7.50
CA SER A 725 19.84 5.84 7.75
C SER A 725 21.35 5.69 7.95
N GLN A 726 22.17 6.58 7.39
CA GLN A 726 23.63 6.56 7.50
C GLN A 726 24.13 7.52 8.59
N LEU A 727 23.61 8.75 8.60
CA LEU A 727 24.06 9.80 9.51
C LEU A 727 23.18 9.92 10.77
N GLY A 728 21.97 9.36 10.77
CA GLY A 728 20.98 9.49 11.84
C GLY A 728 21.10 8.46 12.97
N THR A 729 20.61 8.80 14.15
CA THR A 729 20.65 8.00 15.37
C THR A 729 19.38 7.17 15.53
N MET A 730 19.53 5.89 15.90
CA MET A 730 18.40 4.99 16.20
C MET A 730 18.06 4.93 17.69
N ILE A 731 18.61 5.85 18.50
CA ILE A 731 18.28 5.97 19.92
C ILE A 731 16.76 6.12 20.08
N GLY A 732 16.16 5.31 20.95
CA GLY A 732 14.72 5.32 21.23
C GLY A 732 13.88 4.38 20.34
N CYS A 733 14.44 3.83 19.26
CA CYS A 733 13.76 2.80 18.47
C CYS A 733 13.89 1.42 19.15
N PRO A 734 12.80 0.64 19.26
CA PRO A 734 12.87 -0.76 19.69
C PRO A 734 13.69 -1.59 18.70
N GLY A 735 14.61 -2.42 19.20
CA GLY A 735 15.31 -3.45 18.42
C GLY A 735 16.21 -2.96 17.28
N VAL A 736 16.62 -1.69 17.26
CA VAL A 736 17.64 -1.20 16.33
C VAL A 736 18.85 -0.70 17.10
N PHE A 737 19.59 -1.65 17.67
CA PHE A 737 20.98 -1.43 18.08
C PHE A 737 21.89 -2.38 17.31
N VAL A 738 21.95 -2.21 15.98
CA VAL A 738 23.13 -2.60 15.23
C VAL A 738 23.64 -1.38 14.46
N ALA A 739 24.94 -1.15 14.61
CA ALA A 739 25.78 -0.26 13.81
C ALA A 739 25.65 1.25 14.04
N LYS A 740 26.13 1.77 15.19
CA LYS A 740 26.62 3.15 15.19
C LYS A 740 27.89 3.48 15.97
N LYS A 741 28.45 2.59 16.78
CA LYS A 741 29.70 2.90 17.52
C LYS A 741 30.97 2.25 17.01
N ASP A 742 30.90 1.14 16.26
CA ASP A 742 32.11 0.54 15.64
C ASP A 742 32.32 0.89 14.16
N ASN A 743 31.33 1.51 13.50
CA ASN A 743 31.41 1.81 12.06
C ASN A 743 32.31 2.99 11.67
N ARG A 744 32.79 3.83 12.60
CA ARG A 744 33.76 4.90 12.26
C ARG A 744 35.21 4.40 12.17
N ARG A 745 35.50 3.17 12.59
CA ARG A 745 36.80 2.52 12.30
C ARG A 745 36.69 1.33 11.35
N GLN A 746 35.49 0.84 11.05
CA GLN A 746 35.29 -0.33 10.17
C GLN A 746 34.76 -0.02 8.76
N SER A 747 34.29 1.20 8.48
CA SER A 747 33.76 1.58 7.15
C SER A 747 34.83 1.81 6.06
N THR A 748 36.09 1.45 6.31
CA THR A 748 37.12 1.40 5.28
C THR A 748 37.69 0.01 5.00
N ASN A 749 37.21 -1.09 5.63
CA ASN A 749 37.70 -2.45 5.31
C ASN A 749 36.78 -3.60 5.80
N MET A 750 35.53 -3.71 5.31
CA MET A 750 34.80 -4.98 5.36
C MET A 750 34.26 -5.36 3.97
N ALA A 751 35.18 -5.81 3.12
CA ALA A 751 34.85 -6.92 2.24
C ALA A 751 34.48 -8.11 3.13
N GLN A 752 33.40 -8.84 2.82
CA GLN A 752 33.06 -10.10 3.49
C GLN A 752 34.30 -11.00 3.50
N LYS A 753 34.96 -11.11 4.66
CA LYS A 753 36.29 -11.70 4.74
C LYS A 753 36.16 -13.14 5.21
N PHE A 754 36.69 -14.06 4.43
CA PHE A 754 36.95 -15.43 4.85
C PHE A 754 37.75 -15.39 6.16
N THR A 755 37.27 -16.10 7.19
CA THR A 755 38.00 -16.22 8.46
C THR A 755 38.73 -17.57 8.44
N PRO A 756 40.06 -17.60 8.24
CA PRO A 756 40.82 -18.83 8.31
C PRO A 756 40.87 -19.33 9.76
N ILE A 757 40.69 -20.62 9.95
CA ILE A 757 40.80 -21.28 11.25
C ILE A 757 42.15 -21.97 11.35
N PHE A 758 42.79 -21.80 12.50
CA PHE A 758 44.04 -22.45 12.85
C PHE A 758 44.01 -22.94 14.29
N THR A 759 44.43 -24.19 14.49
CA THR A 759 44.65 -24.80 15.80
C THR A 759 45.94 -25.61 15.81
N THR A 760 46.66 -25.56 16.92
CA THR A 760 47.85 -26.37 17.18
C THR A 760 47.52 -27.81 17.58
N GLU A 761 46.25 -28.09 17.92
CA GLU A 761 45.75 -29.45 18.21
C GLU A 761 45.49 -30.28 16.93
N GLY A 762 45.50 -29.64 15.76
CA GLY A 762 45.35 -30.28 14.46
C GLY A 762 46.65 -30.33 13.65
N VAL A 763 46.56 -30.83 12.42
CA VAL A 763 47.70 -30.90 11.49
C VAL A 763 47.98 -29.52 10.91
N LYS A 764 49.23 -29.07 11.00
CA LYS A 764 49.65 -27.77 10.43
C LYS A 764 49.40 -27.78 8.91
N PRO A 765 48.67 -26.79 8.36
CA PRO A 765 48.37 -26.77 6.94
C PRO A 765 49.61 -26.37 6.13
N LEU A 766 49.65 -26.78 4.86
CA LEU A 766 50.66 -26.27 3.93
C LEU A 766 50.34 -24.80 3.56
N PRO A 767 51.32 -24.01 3.09
CA PRO A 767 51.11 -22.60 2.75
C PRO A 767 49.99 -22.33 1.73
N GLN A 768 49.55 -23.33 0.97
CA GLN A 768 48.53 -23.21 -0.08
C GLN A 768 47.10 -23.18 0.44
N PHE A 769 46.82 -23.62 1.68
CA PHE A 769 45.46 -23.69 2.22
C PHE A 769 45.41 -23.45 3.73
N SER A 770 44.20 -23.22 4.27
CA SER A 770 43.95 -23.12 5.73
C SER A 770 43.37 -24.44 6.24
N GLN A 771 43.50 -24.77 7.53
CA GLN A 771 42.87 -26.00 8.07
C GLN A 771 41.35 -26.00 7.87
N ALA A 772 40.73 -24.84 8.07
CA ALA A 772 39.36 -24.58 7.68
C ALA A 772 39.14 -23.09 7.39
N VAL A 773 38.01 -22.76 6.78
CA VAL A 773 37.55 -21.39 6.56
C VAL A 773 36.11 -21.25 7.01
N VAL A 774 35.82 -20.19 7.77
CA VAL A 774 34.46 -19.81 8.14
C VAL A 774 33.93 -18.74 7.20
N TYR A 775 32.75 -18.98 6.64
CA TYR A 775 32.02 -18.04 5.80
C TYR A 775 30.51 -18.21 5.99
N ASN A 776 29.81 -17.11 6.30
CA ASN A 776 28.35 -17.06 6.50
C ASN A 776 27.81 -18.14 7.48
N GLY A 777 28.52 -18.40 8.58
CA GLY A 777 28.09 -19.36 9.60
C GLY A 777 28.34 -20.84 9.23
N LEU A 778 28.99 -21.11 8.10
CA LEU A 778 29.47 -22.44 7.71
C LEU A 778 30.98 -22.54 7.88
N VAL A 779 31.45 -23.71 8.30
CA VAL A 779 32.85 -24.10 8.40
C VAL A 779 33.16 -25.07 7.27
N TYR A 780 34.10 -24.70 6.40
CA TYR A 780 34.63 -25.57 5.35
C TYR A 780 35.98 -26.09 5.81
N VAL A 781 36.05 -27.36 6.18
CA VAL A 781 37.28 -28.01 6.65
C VAL A 781 38.00 -28.63 5.46
N SER A 782 39.28 -28.30 5.27
CA SER A 782 40.10 -28.88 4.21
C SER A 782 40.31 -30.38 4.41
N GLY A 783 40.56 -31.09 3.29
CA GLY A 783 40.90 -32.50 3.29
C GLY A 783 42.01 -32.83 4.30
N ASN A 784 41.69 -33.70 5.25
CA ASN A 784 42.62 -34.18 6.25
C ASN A 784 43.10 -35.58 5.89
N VAL A 785 44.42 -35.74 5.96
CA VAL A 785 45.12 -37.02 5.92
C VAL A 785 45.54 -37.41 7.33
N GLY A 786 45.72 -38.70 7.61
CA GLY A 786 45.96 -39.25 8.95
C GLY A 786 47.33 -38.94 9.55
N PHE A 787 47.72 -37.67 9.58
CA PHE A 787 48.95 -37.19 10.22
C PHE A 787 48.75 -36.98 11.72
N LYS A 788 49.82 -37.23 12.50
CA LYS A 788 49.90 -36.84 13.90
C LYS A 788 49.91 -35.30 14.02
N PRO A 789 49.26 -34.71 15.04
CA PRO A 789 49.36 -33.28 15.30
C PRO A 789 50.81 -32.86 15.60
N GLY A 790 51.23 -31.70 15.09
CA GLY A 790 52.59 -31.17 15.28
C GLY A 790 53.18 -30.52 14.03
N ASP A 791 54.44 -30.09 14.12
CA ASP A 791 55.15 -29.39 13.04
C ASP A 791 55.69 -30.32 11.94
N LYS A 792 55.77 -31.63 12.19
CA LYS A 792 56.26 -32.63 11.23
C LYS A 792 55.08 -33.41 10.64
N ALA A 793 55.01 -33.48 9.31
CA ALA A 793 54.05 -34.31 8.60
C ALA A 793 54.44 -35.80 8.74
N GLU A 794 53.90 -36.47 9.76
CA GLU A 794 54.14 -37.89 10.03
C GLU A 794 52.82 -38.66 9.97
N LEU A 795 52.68 -39.56 8.99
CA LEU A 795 51.50 -40.41 8.83
C LEU A 795 51.45 -41.44 9.96
N VAL A 796 50.25 -41.62 10.52
CA VAL A 796 50.00 -42.71 11.46
C VAL A 796 50.26 -44.05 10.74
N GLU A 797 51.12 -44.85 11.34
CA GLU A 797 51.39 -46.23 10.93
C GLU A 797 50.17 -47.12 11.22
N GLY A 798 50.00 -48.17 10.43
CA GLY A 798 48.90 -49.12 10.61
C GLY A 798 47.91 -49.13 9.44
N THR A 799 46.67 -49.45 9.75
CA THR A 799 45.60 -49.70 8.77
C THR A 799 44.88 -48.41 8.35
N THR A 800 44.02 -48.50 7.33
CA THR A 800 43.12 -47.40 6.94
C THR A 800 42.25 -46.92 8.11
N LYS A 801 41.88 -47.84 9.03
CA LYS A 801 41.12 -47.52 10.24
C LYS A 801 41.89 -46.59 11.17
N ASP A 802 43.17 -46.87 11.40
CA ASP A 802 44.03 -46.08 12.30
C ASP A 802 44.21 -44.65 11.77
N ARG A 803 44.41 -44.52 10.45
CA ARG A 803 44.49 -43.22 9.77
C ARG A 803 43.16 -42.49 9.77
N ALA A 804 42.05 -43.17 9.52
CA ALA A 804 40.71 -42.58 9.59
C ALA A 804 40.37 -42.06 10.99
N ARG A 805 40.70 -42.82 12.03
CA ARG A 805 40.54 -42.41 13.44
C ARG A 805 41.36 -41.14 13.75
N GLN A 806 42.58 -41.06 13.23
CA GLN A 806 43.40 -39.86 13.36
C GLN A 806 42.79 -38.66 12.61
N ILE A 807 42.31 -38.87 11.38
CA ILE A 807 41.64 -37.84 10.57
C ILE A 807 40.44 -37.24 11.30
N LEU A 808 39.55 -38.09 11.82
CA LEU A 808 38.35 -37.64 12.53
C LEU A 808 38.69 -36.90 13.84
N SER A 809 39.78 -37.29 14.51
CA SER A 809 40.32 -36.57 15.67
C SER A 809 40.85 -35.18 15.30
N ASN A 810 41.57 -35.07 14.18
CA ASN A 810 42.08 -33.80 13.68
C ASN A 810 40.93 -32.87 13.25
N ILE A 811 39.93 -33.39 12.54
CA ILE A 811 38.73 -32.63 12.14
C ILE A 811 37.98 -32.13 13.37
N ARG A 812 37.82 -32.95 14.42
CA ARG A 812 37.20 -32.53 15.69
C ARG A 812 37.93 -31.35 16.33
N ALA A 813 39.26 -31.35 16.32
CA ALA A 813 40.05 -30.25 16.86
C ALA A 813 39.87 -28.96 16.04
N VAL A 814 39.86 -29.06 14.71
CA VAL A 814 39.65 -27.92 13.80
C VAL A 814 38.24 -27.35 13.95
N LEU A 815 37.21 -28.20 14.01
CA LEU A 815 35.83 -27.78 14.23
C LEU A 815 35.65 -27.09 15.58
N ARG A 816 36.28 -27.60 16.65
CA ARG A 816 36.27 -26.95 17.97
C ARG A 816 36.87 -25.54 17.90
N ALA A 817 38.00 -25.38 17.22
CA ALA A 817 38.64 -24.08 17.04
C ALA A 817 37.78 -23.12 16.19
N ALA A 818 36.93 -23.65 15.31
CA ALA A 818 35.97 -22.89 14.52
C ALA A 818 34.66 -22.55 15.27
N GLY A 819 34.51 -22.95 16.54
CA GLY A 819 33.26 -22.78 17.28
C GLY A 819 32.15 -23.75 16.84
N SER A 820 32.53 -24.96 16.41
CA SER A 820 31.64 -26.04 15.95
C SER A 820 32.03 -27.38 16.62
N SER A 821 31.39 -28.48 16.20
CA SER A 821 31.63 -29.85 16.69
C SER A 821 31.35 -30.87 15.58
N LEU A 822 31.73 -32.14 15.80
CA LEU A 822 31.39 -33.22 14.88
C LEU A 822 29.87 -33.42 14.73
N ASP A 823 29.13 -33.15 15.80
CA ASP A 823 27.67 -33.27 15.82
C ASP A 823 27.00 -32.28 14.84
N ASN A 824 27.68 -31.18 14.54
CA ASN A 824 27.23 -30.11 13.64
C ASN A 824 27.68 -30.29 12.19
N VAL A 825 28.32 -31.42 11.86
CA VAL A 825 28.75 -31.72 10.49
C VAL A 825 27.53 -32.07 9.65
N ILE A 826 27.35 -31.33 8.55
CA ILE A 826 26.21 -31.50 7.63
C ILE A 826 26.56 -32.37 6.42
N LYS A 827 27.84 -32.36 6.00
CA LYS A 827 28.33 -33.14 4.85
C LYS A 827 29.76 -33.61 5.09
N MET A 828 30.03 -34.86 4.73
CA MET A 828 31.39 -35.40 4.58
C MET A 828 31.63 -35.94 3.17
N ASN A 829 32.83 -35.69 2.64
CA ASN A 829 33.34 -36.36 1.46
C ASN A 829 34.58 -37.16 1.86
N ILE A 830 34.58 -38.44 1.49
CA ILE A 830 35.63 -39.39 1.82
C ILE A 830 36.24 -39.94 0.53
N TYR A 831 37.55 -39.94 0.48
CA TYR A 831 38.34 -40.43 -0.64
C TYR A 831 39.22 -41.58 -0.16
N LEU A 832 39.14 -42.71 -0.86
CA LEU A 832 39.98 -43.90 -0.63
C LEU A 832 40.83 -44.19 -1.87
N THR A 833 42.03 -44.74 -1.73
CA THR A 833 42.78 -45.24 -2.90
C THR A 833 42.31 -46.61 -3.38
N ASP A 834 41.69 -47.39 -2.49
CA ASP A 834 41.11 -48.69 -2.79
C ASP A 834 39.77 -48.86 -2.06
N MET A 835 38.72 -49.21 -2.80
CA MET A 835 37.38 -49.43 -2.24
C MET A 835 37.31 -50.69 -1.36
N ALA A 836 38.29 -51.59 -1.44
CA ALA A 836 38.41 -52.71 -0.51
C ALA A 836 38.51 -52.25 0.95
N ASN A 837 39.01 -51.04 1.20
CA ASN A 837 39.14 -50.46 2.54
C ASN A 837 37.86 -49.80 3.07
N PHE A 838 36.75 -49.82 2.33
CA PHE A 838 35.50 -49.17 2.72
C PHE A 838 34.93 -49.70 4.05
N GLY A 839 34.96 -51.02 4.25
CA GLY A 839 34.50 -51.64 5.51
C GLY A 839 35.38 -51.22 6.70
N ILE A 840 36.70 -51.30 6.53
CA ILE A 840 37.70 -50.96 7.54
C ILE A 840 37.59 -49.49 7.96
N LEU A 841 37.38 -48.58 7.00
CA LEU A 841 37.13 -47.16 7.25
C LEU A 841 35.85 -46.95 8.08
N ASN A 842 34.76 -47.65 7.74
CA ASN A 842 33.47 -47.46 8.42
C ASN A 842 33.55 -47.82 9.90
N GLU A 843 34.38 -48.80 10.28
CA GLU A 843 34.60 -49.12 11.69
C GLU A 843 35.13 -47.92 12.49
N ALA A 844 36.07 -47.14 11.94
CA ALA A 844 36.52 -45.90 12.59
C ALA A 844 35.43 -44.81 12.53
N TYR A 845 34.68 -44.72 11.43
CA TYR A 845 33.63 -43.72 11.27
C TYR A 845 32.51 -43.88 12.32
N ASP A 846 32.09 -45.11 12.58
CA ASP A 846 31.04 -45.44 13.54
C ASP A 846 31.46 -45.18 15.00
N GLU A 847 32.76 -45.09 15.30
CA GLU A 847 33.26 -44.68 16.63
C GLU A 847 33.00 -43.19 16.93
N PHE A 848 32.94 -42.32 15.91
CA PHE A 848 32.78 -40.87 16.08
C PHE A 848 31.35 -40.38 15.84
N PHE A 849 30.58 -41.05 14.97
CA PHE A 849 29.21 -40.66 14.63
C PHE A 849 28.19 -41.64 15.23
N THR A 850 28.04 -41.58 16.56
CA THR A 850 27.15 -42.44 17.36
C THR A 850 25.72 -41.89 17.50
N GLN A 851 25.51 -40.63 17.11
CA GLN A 851 24.22 -39.93 17.16
C GLN A 851 23.22 -40.45 16.12
N ASP A 852 21.92 -40.26 16.40
CA ASP A 852 20.81 -40.70 15.53
C ASP A 852 20.86 -40.05 14.13
N ILE A 853 21.21 -38.76 14.06
CA ILE A 853 21.28 -37.99 12.82
C ILE A 853 22.74 -37.92 12.35
N LYS A 854 23.10 -38.77 11.37
CA LYS A 854 24.45 -38.81 10.79
C LYS A 854 24.60 -37.82 9.63
N PRO A 855 25.80 -37.25 9.38
CA PRO A 855 26.02 -36.34 8.26
C PRO A 855 25.72 -36.97 6.90
N ALA A 856 25.30 -36.15 5.92
CA ALA A 856 25.26 -36.60 4.54
C ALA A 856 26.67 -37.00 4.09
N ARG A 857 26.82 -38.12 3.38
CA ARG A 857 28.13 -38.71 3.11
C ARG A 857 28.29 -39.17 1.66
N THR A 858 29.45 -38.91 1.08
CA THR A 858 29.88 -39.46 -0.21
C THR A 858 31.25 -40.11 -0.02
N CYS A 859 31.41 -41.33 -0.50
CA CYS A 859 32.68 -42.06 -0.46
C CYS A 859 33.02 -42.55 -1.86
N VAL A 860 34.21 -42.22 -2.35
CA VAL A 860 34.67 -42.61 -3.70
C VAL A 860 36.09 -43.15 -3.64
N ALA A 861 36.41 -44.08 -4.55
CA ALA A 861 37.79 -44.51 -4.77
C ALA A 861 38.45 -43.60 -5.81
N VAL A 862 39.63 -43.09 -5.50
CA VAL A 862 40.44 -42.22 -6.35
C VAL A 862 41.76 -42.91 -6.69
N HIS A 863 42.41 -42.47 -7.77
CA HIS A 863 43.65 -43.10 -8.22
C HIS A 863 44.79 -42.98 -7.19
N GLN A 864 44.92 -41.81 -6.55
CA GLN A 864 45.99 -41.53 -5.58
C GLN A 864 45.59 -40.36 -4.68
N LEU A 865 46.15 -40.31 -3.46
CA LEU A 865 46.00 -39.21 -2.49
C LEU A 865 47.37 -38.58 -2.13
N PRO A 866 47.39 -37.35 -1.58
CA PRO A 866 48.61 -36.69 -1.14
C PRO A 866 49.42 -37.56 -0.17
N PHE A 867 50.75 -37.47 -0.28
CA PHE A 867 51.69 -38.22 0.56
C PHE A 867 51.58 -39.74 0.50
N GLY A 868 50.88 -40.28 -0.50
CA GLY A 868 50.70 -41.73 -0.67
C GLY A 868 49.83 -42.38 0.40
N THR A 869 48.99 -41.60 1.10
CA THR A 869 48.01 -42.16 2.04
C THR A 869 46.88 -42.90 1.31
N ASP A 870 46.15 -43.73 2.04
CA ASP A 870 45.03 -44.54 1.55
C ASP A 870 43.65 -43.95 1.86
N VAL A 871 43.57 -42.91 2.70
CA VAL A 871 42.32 -42.23 3.08
C VAL A 871 42.50 -40.72 3.30
N GLU A 872 41.55 -39.93 2.79
CA GLU A 872 41.40 -38.50 3.05
C GLU A 872 39.92 -38.14 3.29
N ILE A 873 39.65 -37.25 4.24
CA ILE A 873 38.28 -36.81 4.57
C ILE A 873 38.21 -35.28 4.66
N GLU A 874 37.24 -34.69 4.00
CA GLU A 874 36.83 -33.29 4.19
C GLU A 874 35.39 -33.21 4.72
N CYS A 875 35.05 -32.07 5.33
CA CYS A 875 33.69 -31.86 5.82
C CYS A 875 33.25 -30.40 5.81
N THR A 876 31.93 -30.23 5.78
CA THR A 876 31.26 -28.94 6.00
C THR A 876 30.40 -29.06 7.25
N ALA A 877 30.51 -28.07 8.14
CA ALA A 877 29.73 -27.97 9.37
C ALA A 877 29.14 -26.56 9.52
N PHE A 878 28.21 -26.35 10.46
CA PHE A 878 27.76 -25.02 10.86
C PHE A 878 28.39 -24.59 12.19
N VAL A 879 28.55 -23.28 12.40
CA VAL A 879 29.06 -22.71 13.66
C VAL A 879 27.92 -22.65 14.67
N THR A 880 28.16 -23.09 15.90
CA THR A 880 27.22 -22.90 17.02
C THR A 880 27.27 -21.46 17.50
N ALA A 881 26.11 -20.79 17.54
CA ALA A 881 25.96 -19.38 17.92
C ALA A 881 26.38 -19.08 19.36
#